data_AF-A0A8J2MG86-F1
#
_entry.id   AF-A0A8J2MG86-F1
#
_cell.length_a   1.000
_cell.length_b   1.000
_cell.length_c   1.000
_cell.angle_alpha   90.00
_cell.angle_beta   90.00
_cell.angle_gamma   90.00
#
_symmetry.space_group_name_H-M   'P 1'
#
loop_
_entity.id
_entity.type
_entity.pdbx_description
1 polymer ?
#
loop_
_entity_poly.entity_id
_entity_poly.type
_entity_poly.pdbx_seq_one_letter_code
_entity_poly.pdbx_strand_id
1 'polypeptide(L)'
;MKHQIESITIETKNSKWRSKRWKIIAGVAVLAVIAIVIVAVLLSKGSKKIDENDDDVEKIPDVEKYQPPSSSKLSKFKRGAVCVDDAYCAEVGSKILERNGSAIDAAIAAALCNGMANMQNMGLGGAFVMTVYDKASKKAYYLNARDRAPMAAFGDMYRNKSKGASFTGPLAVAVPGEIAGYWAAHQKFGRLKWAELFTDAIAMCENGWKLSNAQWSDLFQNKASIENDPTLRSLFVNETTKEFKKPGSIIKADKLCKTYKVLAEKGAGEFYNGTLGQTLIEDLRKHGGILTMDDLITYSAKWQEPLETELSDGLKLFASNFPTSGALLIFIMNIFDEFKFNPNSLNGDENTIKTYHRMIETFKYAFAVRSKLGDPEFHNMTELANNLTSRDYARAIKARINDSRTWNDTAHYEGGSRLLEDHGTAQISVVSPDGDAVSITSTLNTFFGSGLVSENTGILLNSGMDDFSIPYITNYFDLPGNAKENLIEPGKRPFSSMVPSVLVDPNGDLRMVIGSCGGTKITTSAAFVMARTLWMNNTIKEAIDAPRIHHQLYPMKVGYQYGVLKSVIEGLQKLGHETARYRGRGSVVCAIEKLNGLLYGNADYRRNGGVSVAGDDAVCAEIGKSILKKNGSAVDSVIAASLCTSLGFMQSMGIGGGLVMTIYDKATKKVYYLNARDRAPLGVHKDIYKDKSEASLEGALAVAVPGEIAGYWAAHQRFGKLPWADLFTDTIALCEKGWKLSQIQLNDLLRKEECINKDPTLRSLFVNETTKEFKKPGNYARAIKARIDDSRTWNDAAHYEGSTWLHEDHGTSHLVVLSSTGDAVSLTSTINTPFGSCLVGEKTGILFNNNMDDFSIPTVVNYFGLPGNSKQNSIQPGKRPLSSMAPSILVDSDGNVKMIIAASGGTRIISSLACALARVLWMNNTIKEAIDTPRLHHQLLPMMINYEFGTSNSVIQGLKNLGHQVSQDNYQAYSFVAAIFKSTDFIYANSDFRRNGDACVTYPL
;
A
#
# COMPACT_ATOMS: atom_id res chain seq x y z
N MET A 1 -87.60 -61.97 -45.85
CA MET A 1 -86.33 -61.66 -45.17
C MET A 1 -85.41 -60.77 -46.01
N LYS A 2 -85.94 -59.70 -46.64
CA LYS A 2 -85.17 -58.77 -47.51
C LYS A 2 -85.65 -57.31 -47.38
N HIS A 3 -86.31 -57.00 -46.27
CA HIS A 3 -87.05 -55.75 -46.00
C HIS A 3 -86.78 -55.13 -44.61
N GLN A 4 -85.94 -55.76 -43.78
CA GLN A 4 -85.19 -55.00 -42.79
C GLN A 4 -83.96 -54.40 -43.50
N ILE A 5 -83.43 -53.30 -42.95
CA ILE A 5 -82.16 -52.65 -43.35
C ILE A 5 -82.23 -51.66 -44.54
N GLU A 6 -83.37 -51.49 -45.24
CA GLU A 6 -83.60 -50.23 -46.00
C GLU A 6 -83.63 -49.00 -45.07
N SER A 7 -83.94 -49.19 -43.78
CA SER A 7 -83.83 -48.17 -42.73
C SER A 7 -82.40 -47.62 -42.52
N ILE A 8 -81.37 -48.45 -42.70
CA ILE A 8 -79.97 -48.06 -42.40
C ILE A 8 -79.42 -47.07 -43.43
N THR A 9 -79.97 -47.04 -44.64
CA THR A 9 -79.56 -46.16 -45.75
C THR A 9 -79.77 -44.67 -45.44
N ILE A 10 -80.67 -44.34 -44.51
CA ILE A 10 -80.97 -42.96 -44.10
C ILE A 10 -80.24 -42.59 -42.79
N GLU A 11 -80.22 -43.46 -41.77
CA GLU A 11 -79.47 -43.20 -40.54
C GLU A 11 -77.95 -43.07 -40.77
N THR A 12 -77.38 -43.83 -41.71
CA THR A 12 -75.94 -43.76 -42.02
C THR A 12 -75.52 -42.41 -42.63
N LYS A 13 -76.42 -41.66 -43.29
CA LYS A 13 -76.13 -40.29 -43.75
C LYS A 13 -76.00 -39.31 -42.58
N ASN A 14 -76.89 -39.37 -41.60
CA ASN A 14 -76.83 -38.52 -40.40
C ASN A 14 -75.69 -38.93 -39.44
N SER A 15 -75.40 -40.23 -39.33
CA SER A 15 -74.26 -40.75 -38.56
C SER A 15 -72.91 -40.27 -39.11
N LYS A 16 -72.72 -40.27 -40.44
CA LYS A 16 -71.48 -39.76 -41.06
C LYS A 16 -71.29 -38.25 -40.87
N TRP A 17 -72.36 -37.44 -40.82
CA TRP A 17 -72.25 -36.02 -40.46
C TRP A 17 -71.98 -35.78 -38.97
N ARG A 18 -72.66 -36.51 -38.06
CA ARG A 18 -72.41 -36.41 -36.61
C ARG A 18 -70.99 -36.86 -36.24
N SER A 19 -70.49 -37.95 -36.82
CA SER A 19 -69.12 -38.43 -36.59
C SER A 19 -68.05 -37.51 -37.18
N LYS A 20 -68.30 -36.85 -38.32
CA LYS A 20 -67.37 -35.82 -38.84
C LYS A 20 -67.33 -34.59 -37.93
N ARG A 21 -68.47 -34.13 -37.40
CA ARG A 21 -68.50 -33.08 -36.35
C ARG A 21 -67.79 -33.51 -35.07
N TRP A 22 -68.02 -34.72 -34.56
CA TRP A 22 -67.31 -35.22 -33.37
C TRP A 22 -65.80 -35.38 -33.60
N LYS A 23 -65.34 -35.80 -34.78
CA LYS A 23 -63.90 -35.83 -35.11
C LYS A 23 -63.29 -34.42 -35.22
N ILE A 24 -64.04 -33.42 -35.69
CA ILE A 24 -63.60 -32.02 -35.69
C ILE A 24 -63.57 -31.46 -34.26
N ILE A 25 -64.60 -31.71 -33.44
CA ILE A 25 -64.64 -31.27 -32.03
C ILE A 25 -63.54 -31.95 -31.21
N ALA A 26 -63.33 -33.26 -31.37
CA ALA A 26 -62.23 -33.98 -30.73
C ALA A 26 -60.86 -33.51 -31.25
N GLY A 27 -60.73 -33.22 -32.55
CA GLY A 27 -59.51 -32.64 -33.13
C GLY A 27 -59.21 -31.25 -32.57
N VAL A 28 -60.22 -30.39 -32.44
CA VAL A 28 -60.10 -29.05 -31.82
C VAL A 28 -59.84 -29.17 -30.31
N ALA A 29 -60.44 -30.13 -29.60
CA ALA A 29 -60.16 -30.38 -28.19
C ALA A 29 -58.74 -30.92 -27.96
N VAL A 30 -58.25 -31.83 -28.81
CA VAL A 30 -56.86 -32.31 -28.79
C VAL A 30 -55.89 -31.19 -29.16
N LEU A 31 -56.20 -30.36 -30.16
CA LEU A 31 -55.40 -29.17 -30.48
C LEU A 31 -55.44 -28.11 -29.37
N ALA A 32 -56.55 -27.97 -28.65
CA ALA A 32 -56.65 -27.08 -27.49
C ALA A 32 -55.87 -27.63 -26.29
N VAL A 33 -55.90 -28.94 -26.03
CA VAL A 33 -55.05 -29.58 -25.00
C VAL A 33 -53.57 -29.50 -25.40
N ILE A 34 -53.21 -29.73 -26.67
CA ILE A 34 -51.85 -29.54 -27.18
C ILE A 34 -51.44 -28.06 -27.08
N ALA A 35 -52.32 -27.11 -27.36
CA ALA A 35 -52.04 -25.69 -27.20
C ALA A 35 -51.89 -25.30 -25.72
N ILE A 36 -52.71 -25.84 -24.81
CA ILE A 36 -52.57 -25.65 -23.36
C ILE A 36 -51.28 -26.29 -22.85
N VAL A 37 -50.88 -27.46 -23.35
CA VAL A 37 -49.60 -28.11 -23.02
C VAL A 37 -48.43 -27.33 -23.60
N ILE A 38 -48.51 -26.82 -24.84
CA ILE A 38 -47.49 -25.96 -25.44
C ILE A 38 -47.39 -24.63 -24.67
N VAL A 39 -48.51 -24.03 -24.28
CA VAL A 39 -48.53 -22.82 -23.42
C VAL A 39 -47.98 -23.15 -22.03
N ALA A 40 -48.28 -24.29 -21.42
CA ALA A 40 -47.67 -24.71 -20.15
C ALA A 40 -46.17 -25.01 -20.29
N VAL A 41 -45.72 -25.54 -21.43
CA VAL A 41 -44.30 -25.75 -21.76
C VAL A 41 -43.58 -24.43 -22.06
N LEU A 42 -44.25 -23.45 -22.70
CA LEU A 42 -43.71 -22.10 -22.90
C LEU A 42 -43.73 -21.26 -21.62
N LEU A 43 -44.70 -21.45 -20.73
CA LEU A 43 -44.71 -20.83 -19.40
C LEU A 43 -43.66 -21.47 -18.47
N SER A 44 -43.34 -22.76 -18.63
CA SER A 44 -42.29 -23.44 -17.86
C SER A 44 -40.89 -23.44 -18.49
N LYS A 45 -40.72 -23.00 -19.75
CA LYS A 45 -39.41 -22.91 -20.44
C LYS A 45 -39.12 -21.60 -21.17
N GLY A 46 -40.09 -20.70 -21.32
CA GLY A 46 -39.98 -19.43 -22.08
C GLY A 46 -39.85 -18.17 -21.24
N SER A 47 -39.98 -18.26 -19.91
CA SER A 47 -39.54 -17.22 -18.97
C SER A 47 -39.23 -17.82 -17.59
N LYS A 48 -38.24 -18.71 -17.56
CA LYS A 48 -37.26 -18.56 -16.47
C LYS A 48 -36.61 -17.20 -16.69
N LYS A 49 -36.98 -16.21 -15.88
CA LYS A 49 -36.06 -15.12 -15.60
C LYS A 49 -34.76 -15.76 -15.14
N ILE A 50 -33.65 -15.33 -15.72
CA ILE A 50 -32.35 -15.53 -15.12
C ILE A 50 -32.21 -14.41 -14.09
N ASP A 51 -32.80 -14.61 -12.91
CA ASP A 51 -32.51 -13.78 -11.74
C ASP A 51 -31.09 -14.20 -11.29
N GLU A 52 -30.10 -13.56 -11.93
CA GLU A 52 -28.70 -13.98 -11.97
C GLU A 52 -27.98 -13.66 -10.63
N ASN A 53 -28.12 -14.58 -9.67
CA ASN A 53 -27.42 -14.68 -8.37
C ASN A 53 -27.94 -13.78 -7.21
N ASP A 54 -29.13 -14.06 -6.64
CA ASP A 54 -29.54 -13.48 -5.32
C ASP A 54 -29.82 -14.49 -4.18
N ASP A 55 -29.99 -15.79 -4.46
CA ASP A 55 -30.40 -16.80 -3.45
C ASP A 55 -29.30 -17.79 -2.99
N ASP A 56 -28.28 -18.08 -3.81
CA ASP A 56 -27.30 -19.18 -3.58
C ASP A 56 -25.99 -18.75 -2.87
N VAL A 57 -25.99 -17.62 -2.15
CA VAL A 57 -24.98 -17.41 -1.10
C VAL A 57 -25.54 -18.04 0.19
N GLU A 58 -25.02 -19.21 0.56
CA GLU A 58 -25.32 -19.84 1.86
C GLU A 58 -25.25 -18.79 2.97
N LYS A 59 -26.26 -18.77 3.86
CA LYS A 59 -26.37 -17.77 4.93
C LYS A 59 -25.29 -17.98 5.99
N ILE A 60 -24.06 -17.54 5.69
CA ILE A 60 -22.91 -17.57 6.59
C ILE A 60 -23.37 -16.98 7.93
N PRO A 61 -23.31 -17.72 9.06
CA PRO A 61 -23.84 -17.23 10.33
C PRO A 61 -23.08 -15.99 10.81
N ASP A 62 -23.72 -15.16 11.64
CA ASP A 62 -23.00 -14.08 12.33
C ASP A 62 -21.96 -14.68 13.28
N VAL A 63 -20.79 -14.04 13.36
CA VAL A 63 -19.64 -14.64 14.03
C VAL A 63 -19.79 -14.61 15.55
N GLU A 64 -19.50 -15.73 16.20
CA GLU A 64 -19.55 -15.85 17.67
C GLU A 64 -18.20 -15.53 18.34
N LYS A 65 -17.17 -15.22 17.54
CA LYS A 65 -15.82 -14.87 17.99
C LYS A 65 -15.20 -13.81 17.09
N TYR A 66 -14.34 -12.97 17.68
CA TYR A 66 -13.57 -11.98 16.95
C TYR A 66 -12.74 -12.64 15.84
N GLN A 67 -12.73 -11.99 14.67
CA GLN A 67 -11.97 -12.46 13.51
C GLN A 67 -10.49 -12.06 13.66
N PRO A 68 -9.54 -12.82 13.07
CA PRO A 68 -8.13 -12.43 13.08
C PRO A 68 -7.91 -11.10 12.35
N PRO A 69 -6.83 -10.34 12.67
CA PRO A 69 -6.48 -9.11 11.95
C PRO A 69 -6.36 -9.33 10.44
N SER A 70 -6.66 -8.30 9.64
CA SER A 70 -6.61 -8.44 8.18
C SER A 70 -5.19 -8.51 7.65
N SER A 71 -5.05 -8.91 6.39
CA SER A 71 -3.79 -8.92 5.64
C SER A 71 -3.20 -7.53 5.33
N SER A 72 -3.90 -6.42 5.65
CA SER A 72 -3.29 -5.07 5.53
C SER A 72 -2.09 -4.95 6.46
N LYS A 73 -1.04 -4.27 6.01
CA LYS A 73 0.16 -4.02 6.83
C LYS A 73 0.02 -2.65 7.49
N LEU A 74 0.14 -2.62 8.82
CA LEU A 74 0.37 -1.38 9.55
C LEU A 74 1.77 -0.89 9.20
N SER A 75 1.85 0.15 8.39
CA SER A 75 3.11 0.65 7.85
C SER A 75 3.59 1.84 8.68
N LYS A 76 4.88 1.86 9.04
CA LYS A 76 5.45 2.76 10.06
C LYS A 76 6.67 3.51 9.55
N PHE A 77 6.66 4.84 9.67
CA PHE A 77 7.62 5.75 9.02
C PHE A 77 8.06 6.91 9.93
N LYS A 78 9.04 7.70 9.47
CA LYS A 78 9.63 8.83 10.22
C LYS A 78 9.44 10.22 9.59
N ARG A 79 9.17 10.34 8.28
CA ARG A 79 9.21 11.61 7.54
C ARG A 79 7.93 11.87 6.75
N GLY A 80 7.82 11.33 5.54
CA GLY A 80 6.61 11.41 4.72
C GLY A 80 5.95 10.05 4.51
N ALA A 81 4.68 10.09 4.15
CA ALA A 81 3.84 8.91 3.91
C ALA A 81 2.71 9.22 2.93
N VAL A 82 2.40 8.26 2.05
CA VAL A 82 1.30 8.36 1.08
C VAL A 82 0.44 7.11 1.19
N CYS A 83 -0.86 7.30 1.46
CA CYS A 83 -1.87 6.24 1.53
C CYS A 83 -2.89 6.42 0.39
N VAL A 84 -3.22 5.33 -0.32
CA VAL A 84 -4.13 5.32 -1.49
C VAL A 84 -4.89 4.00 -1.57
N ASP A 85 -6.08 4.01 -2.18
CA ASP A 85 -6.87 2.82 -2.55
C ASP A 85 -6.15 1.84 -3.53
N ASP A 86 -4.95 2.15 -4.01
CA ASP A 86 -4.06 1.27 -4.78
C ASP A 86 -2.59 1.43 -4.33
N ALA A 87 -1.85 0.32 -4.26
CA ALA A 87 -0.48 0.32 -3.73
C ALA A 87 0.58 0.88 -4.69
N TYR A 88 0.41 0.74 -6.01
CA TYR A 88 1.31 1.34 -6.99
C TYR A 88 1.11 2.85 -7.05
N CYS A 89 -0.14 3.33 -6.95
CA CYS A 89 -0.40 4.77 -6.88
C CYS A 89 0.08 5.43 -5.57
N ALA A 90 0.21 4.65 -4.49
CA ALA A 90 0.94 5.10 -3.30
C ALA A 90 2.46 5.25 -3.57
N GLU A 91 3.09 4.31 -4.31
CA GLU A 91 4.49 4.41 -4.76
C GLU A 91 4.71 5.66 -5.66
N VAL A 92 3.75 5.98 -6.53
CA VAL A 92 3.80 7.18 -7.39
C VAL A 92 3.85 8.48 -6.56
N GLY A 93 2.95 8.65 -5.58
CA GLY A 93 2.99 9.83 -4.71
C GLY A 93 4.26 9.88 -3.86
N SER A 94 4.79 8.73 -3.46
CA SER A 94 6.06 8.60 -2.71
C SER A 94 7.24 9.23 -3.45
N LYS A 95 7.44 8.85 -4.73
CA LYS A 95 8.51 9.36 -5.60
C LYS A 95 8.48 10.87 -5.77
N ILE A 96 7.30 11.48 -5.71
CA ILE A 96 7.15 12.93 -5.79
C ILE A 96 7.65 13.60 -4.51
N LEU A 97 7.37 13.06 -3.33
CA LEU A 97 7.96 13.52 -2.06
C LEU A 97 9.48 13.32 -2.03
N GLU A 98 9.97 12.17 -2.51
CA GLU A 98 11.41 11.86 -2.65
C GLU A 98 12.13 12.83 -3.60
N ARG A 99 11.43 13.35 -4.60
CA ARG A 99 11.88 14.43 -5.52
C ARG A 99 11.71 15.84 -4.95
N ASN A 100 11.45 15.99 -3.64
CA ASN A 100 11.21 17.26 -2.94
C ASN A 100 9.94 18.01 -3.41
N GLY A 101 8.95 17.29 -3.94
CA GLY A 101 7.59 17.79 -4.13
C GLY A 101 6.86 17.99 -2.80
N SER A 102 5.84 18.84 -2.83
CA SER A 102 4.91 19.04 -1.71
C SER A 102 3.98 17.84 -1.50
N ALA A 103 3.26 17.82 -0.36
CA ALA A 103 2.11 16.92 -0.18
C ALA A 103 1.06 17.08 -1.29
N ILE A 104 0.93 18.26 -1.90
CA ILE A 104 -0.03 18.54 -2.98
C ILE A 104 0.44 17.96 -4.31
N ASP A 105 1.72 18.13 -4.68
CA ASP A 105 2.31 17.47 -5.85
C ASP A 105 2.14 15.95 -5.77
N ALA A 106 2.44 15.38 -4.60
CA ALA A 106 2.33 13.95 -4.34
C ALA A 106 0.89 13.44 -4.37
N ALA A 107 -0.05 14.19 -3.79
CA ALA A 107 -1.46 13.82 -3.82
C ALA A 107 -2.06 13.90 -5.23
N ILE A 108 -1.67 14.91 -6.04
CA ILE A 108 -2.11 15.02 -7.45
C ILE A 108 -1.55 13.86 -8.29
N ALA A 109 -0.27 13.54 -8.19
CA ALA A 109 0.32 12.43 -8.95
C ALA A 109 -0.28 11.07 -8.56
N ALA A 110 -0.50 10.83 -7.26
CA ALA A 110 -1.22 9.67 -6.75
C ALA A 110 -2.66 9.61 -7.29
N ALA A 111 -3.35 10.75 -7.37
CA ALA A 111 -4.73 10.84 -7.87
C ALA A 111 -4.83 10.60 -9.39
N LEU A 112 -3.89 11.13 -10.17
CA LEU A 112 -3.76 10.86 -11.61
C LEU A 112 -3.53 9.36 -11.88
N CYS A 113 -2.68 8.70 -11.10
CA CYS A 113 -2.52 7.24 -11.17
C CYS A 113 -3.82 6.50 -10.77
N ASN A 114 -4.42 6.87 -9.64
CA ASN A 114 -5.57 6.16 -9.07
C ASN A 114 -6.84 6.30 -9.92
N GLY A 115 -6.93 7.37 -10.73
CA GLY A 115 -7.94 7.54 -11.79
C GLY A 115 -7.91 6.50 -12.91
N MET A 116 -6.89 5.62 -12.95
CA MET A 116 -6.84 4.45 -13.82
C MET A 116 -6.93 3.14 -13.01
N ALA A 117 -6.10 2.98 -11.98
CA ALA A 117 -6.09 1.78 -11.13
C ALA A 117 -7.44 1.53 -10.43
N ASN A 118 -8.15 2.61 -10.09
CA ASN A 118 -9.51 2.64 -9.55
C ASN A 118 -10.45 3.50 -10.41
N MET A 119 -10.33 3.41 -11.74
CA MET A 119 -11.17 4.09 -12.75
C MET A 119 -12.68 3.98 -12.49
N GLN A 120 -13.15 2.93 -11.81
CA GLN A 120 -14.56 2.76 -11.45
C GLN A 120 -15.04 3.68 -10.32
N ASN A 121 -14.13 4.40 -9.65
CA ASN A 121 -14.39 5.27 -8.51
C ASN A 121 -14.01 6.73 -8.73
N MET A 122 -13.00 7.00 -9.56
CA MET A 122 -12.48 8.34 -9.79
C MET A 122 -11.83 8.45 -11.16
N GLY A 123 -11.68 9.66 -11.68
CA GLY A 123 -11.05 9.92 -12.97
C GLY A 123 -11.23 11.37 -13.42
N LEU A 124 -10.70 11.71 -14.60
CA LEU A 124 -10.70 13.11 -15.08
C LEU A 124 -12.10 13.70 -15.36
N GLY A 125 -13.10 12.83 -15.57
CA GLY A 125 -14.50 13.22 -15.68
C GLY A 125 -15.25 13.24 -14.34
N GLY A 126 -14.54 13.12 -13.22
CA GLY A 126 -15.06 13.13 -11.85
C GLY A 126 -15.08 14.50 -11.18
N ALA A 127 -15.23 14.46 -9.87
CA ALA A 127 -15.12 15.61 -8.98
C ALA A 127 -14.46 15.23 -7.65
N PHE A 128 -13.76 16.18 -7.01
CA PHE A 128 -13.11 15.94 -5.73
C PHE A 128 -13.26 17.10 -4.76
N VAL A 129 -13.04 16.81 -3.49
CA VAL A 129 -12.86 17.80 -2.44
C VAL A 129 -11.62 17.49 -1.61
N MET A 130 -10.94 18.53 -1.13
CA MET A 130 -9.62 18.40 -0.52
C MET A 130 -9.50 19.29 0.72
N THR A 131 -8.94 18.74 1.79
CA THR A 131 -8.55 19.46 3.01
C THR A 131 -7.04 19.42 3.14
N VAL A 132 -6.42 20.60 3.21
CA VAL A 132 -4.97 20.81 3.29
C VAL A 132 -4.63 21.39 4.65
N TYR A 133 -3.53 20.98 5.26
CA TYR A 133 -2.94 21.62 6.43
C TYR A 133 -1.48 21.97 6.14
N ASP A 134 -1.19 23.26 6.19
CA ASP A 134 0.15 23.87 6.12
C ASP A 134 0.72 23.93 7.53
N LYS A 135 1.77 23.15 7.79
CA LYS A 135 2.43 23.03 9.10
C LYS A 135 3.30 24.24 9.42
N ALA A 136 3.80 24.96 8.41
CA ALA A 136 4.63 26.14 8.59
C ALA A 136 3.81 27.34 9.09
N SER A 137 2.63 27.59 8.52
CA SER A 137 1.71 28.65 8.99
C SER A 137 0.69 28.18 10.04
N LYS A 138 0.60 26.86 10.29
CA LYS A 138 -0.41 26.19 11.13
C LYS A 138 -1.85 26.46 10.68
N LYS A 139 -2.09 26.59 9.36
CA LYS A 139 -3.40 26.87 8.79
C LYS A 139 -3.92 25.69 7.98
N ALA A 140 -5.22 25.46 8.07
CA ALA A 140 -5.92 24.55 7.19
C ALA A 140 -6.63 25.32 6.05
N TYR A 141 -6.82 24.68 4.91
CA TYR A 141 -7.51 25.23 3.74
C TYR A 141 -8.41 24.16 3.12
N TYR A 142 -9.56 24.55 2.59
CA TYR A 142 -10.48 23.65 1.89
C TYR A 142 -10.57 24.02 0.41
N LEU A 143 -10.39 23.04 -0.47
CA LEU A 143 -10.58 23.17 -1.92
C LEU A 143 -11.80 22.36 -2.35
N ASN A 144 -12.79 23.08 -2.86
CA ASN A 144 -14.04 22.55 -3.39
C ASN A 144 -13.94 22.47 -4.92
N ALA A 145 -13.63 21.28 -5.44
CA ALA A 145 -13.67 20.94 -6.85
C ALA A 145 -14.85 19.97 -7.16
N ARG A 146 -15.97 20.13 -6.43
CA ARG A 146 -17.22 19.41 -6.69
C ARG A 146 -17.79 19.80 -8.05
N ASP A 147 -18.37 18.84 -8.75
CA ASP A 147 -19.06 19.03 -10.03
C ASP A 147 -20.25 19.98 -9.91
N ARG A 148 -20.70 20.53 -11.03
CA ARG A 148 -21.84 21.45 -11.12
C ARG A 148 -22.89 20.93 -12.09
N ALA A 149 -24.17 21.16 -11.80
CA ALA A 149 -25.23 20.99 -12.78
C ALA A 149 -24.96 21.87 -14.01
N PRO A 150 -25.08 21.35 -15.24
CA PRO A 150 -25.02 22.18 -16.44
C PRO A 150 -26.04 23.32 -16.40
N MET A 151 -25.75 24.45 -17.04
CA MET A 151 -26.64 25.62 -17.11
C MET A 151 -27.97 25.31 -17.82
N ALA A 152 -28.02 24.22 -18.59
CA ALA A 152 -29.22 23.68 -19.23
C ALA A 152 -30.02 22.67 -18.36
N ALA A 153 -29.58 22.39 -17.13
CA ALA A 153 -30.28 21.49 -16.20
C ALA A 153 -31.44 22.21 -15.48
N PHE A 154 -32.51 21.49 -15.14
CA PHE A 154 -33.69 22.06 -14.49
C PHE A 154 -34.43 21.05 -13.60
N GLY A 155 -35.17 21.55 -12.60
CA GLY A 155 -35.72 20.78 -11.48
C GLY A 155 -36.56 19.53 -11.81
N ASP A 156 -37.14 19.43 -12.99
CA ASP A 156 -37.92 18.28 -13.44
C ASP A 156 -37.47 17.67 -14.78
N MET A 157 -36.19 17.86 -15.16
CA MET A 157 -35.61 17.29 -16.40
C MET A 157 -35.69 15.75 -16.51
N TYR A 158 -35.84 15.05 -15.37
CA TYR A 158 -36.05 13.60 -15.31
C TYR A 158 -37.52 13.16 -15.29
N ARG A 159 -38.49 14.10 -15.32
CA ARG A 159 -39.91 13.78 -15.43
C ARG A 159 -40.16 12.97 -16.70
N ASN A 160 -40.87 11.85 -16.58
CA ASN A 160 -41.18 10.92 -17.66
C ASN A 160 -39.94 10.28 -18.34
N LYS A 161 -38.76 10.29 -17.70
CA LYS A 161 -37.59 9.50 -18.11
C LYS A 161 -37.59 8.12 -17.41
N SER A 162 -36.67 7.24 -17.79
CA SER A 162 -36.41 6.01 -17.04
C SER A 162 -35.82 6.33 -15.65
N LYS A 163 -36.05 5.47 -14.66
CA LYS A 163 -35.51 5.65 -13.28
C LYS A 163 -33.98 5.74 -13.21
N GLY A 164 -33.25 5.36 -14.26
CA GLY A 164 -31.79 5.44 -14.34
C GLY A 164 -31.23 6.66 -15.09
N ALA A 165 -32.07 7.57 -15.58
CA ALA A 165 -31.60 8.70 -16.40
C ALA A 165 -30.74 9.73 -15.63
N SER A 166 -30.77 9.71 -14.30
CA SER A 166 -29.94 10.54 -13.41
C SER A 166 -28.59 9.92 -13.10
N PHE A 167 -28.45 8.59 -13.10
CA PHE A 167 -27.21 7.87 -12.76
C PHE A 167 -26.55 7.11 -13.92
N THR A 168 -27.15 7.07 -15.12
CA THR A 168 -26.58 6.40 -16.30
C THR A 168 -26.89 7.15 -17.59
N GLY A 169 -25.91 7.19 -18.50
CA GLY A 169 -25.98 7.91 -19.76
C GLY A 169 -25.70 9.42 -19.66
N PRO A 170 -25.79 10.15 -20.77
CA PRO A 170 -25.25 11.52 -20.88
C PRO A 170 -26.07 12.60 -20.17
N LEU A 171 -27.24 12.26 -19.61
CA LEU A 171 -28.02 13.15 -18.74
C LEU A 171 -27.65 13.00 -17.25
N ALA A 172 -26.81 12.01 -16.88
CA ALA A 172 -26.27 11.85 -15.54
C ALA A 172 -25.03 12.74 -15.29
N VAL A 173 -24.42 13.25 -16.35
CA VAL A 173 -23.11 13.91 -16.33
C VAL A 173 -23.25 15.36 -15.85
N ALA A 174 -22.66 15.65 -14.70
CA ALA A 174 -22.40 16.99 -14.20
C ALA A 174 -21.03 17.50 -14.70
N VAL A 175 -20.79 18.81 -14.64
CA VAL A 175 -19.57 19.46 -15.14
C VAL A 175 -18.33 19.00 -14.35
N PRO A 176 -17.34 18.30 -14.96
CA PRO A 176 -16.22 17.71 -14.22
C PRO A 176 -15.29 18.74 -13.55
N GLY A 177 -14.89 18.45 -12.31
CA GLY A 177 -14.07 19.35 -11.50
C GLY A 177 -12.57 18.99 -11.43
N GLU A 178 -12.21 17.75 -11.75
CA GLU A 178 -10.92 17.16 -11.38
C GLU A 178 -9.70 17.95 -11.84
N ILE A 179 -9.64 18.31 -13.12
CA ILE A 179 -8.48 19.00 -13.71
C ILE A 179 -8.37 20.44 -13.23
N ALA A 180 -9.49 21.14 -13.01
CA ALA A 180 -9.50 22.49 -12.43
C ALA A 180 -9.08 22.47 -10.95
N GLY A 181 -9.51 21.46 -10.20
CA GLY A 181 -9.10 21.25 -8.81
C GLY A 181 -7.60 20.96 -8.68
N TYR A 182 -7.06 20.01 -9.44
CA TYR A 182 -5.63 19.70 -9.41
C TYR A 182 -4.78 20.93 -9.79
N TRP A 183 -5.22 21.72 -10.78
CA TRP A 183 -4.56 22.97 -11.17
C TRP A 183 -4.63 24.04 -10.07
N ALA A 184 -5.80 24.27 -9.46
CA ALA A 184 -5.96 25.23 -8.38
C ALA A 184 -5.21 24.84 -7.09
N ALA A 185 -4.97 23.55 -6.88
CA ALA A 185 -4.10 23.01 -5.84
C ALA A 185 -2.62 23.25 -6.17
N HIS A 186 -2.17 22.82 -7.36
CA HIS A 186 -0.80 22.96 -7.82
C HIS A 186 -0.33 24.41 -7.86
N GLN A 187 -1.15 25.34 -8.38
CA GLN A 187 -0.82 26.77 -8.46
C GLN A 187 -0.71 27.47 -7.10
N LYS A 188 -1.22 26.88 -6.01
CA LYS A 188 -1.15 27.46 -4.65
C LYS A 188 -0.06 26.83 -3.77
N PHE A 189 0.25 25.55 -3.97
CA PHE A 189 1.11 24.77 -3.06
C PHE A 189 2.13 23.86 -3.75
N GLY A 190 2.07 23.70 -5.07
CA GLY A 190 2.96 22.85 -5.84
C GLY A 190 4.40 23.38 -5.89
N ARG A 191 5.35 22.44 -5.99
CA ARG A 191 6.80 22.70 -6.00
C ARG A 191 7.50 22.14 -7.24
N LEU A 192 6.95 21.06 -7.83
CA LEU A 192 7.45 20.51 -9.09
C LEU A 192 6.73 21.15 -10.28
N LYS A 193 7.26 20.99 -11.50
CA LYS A 193 6.55 21.44 -12.71
C LYS A 193 5.32 20.56 -12.93
N TRP A 194 4.21 21.16 -13.36
CA TRP A 194 2.95 20.47 -13.61
C TRP A 194 3.09 19.15 -14.41
N ALA A 195 3.86 19.16 -15.51
CA ALA A 195 4.11 17.98 -16.35
C ALA A 195 4.79 16.81 -15.61
N GLU A 196 5.59 17.09 -14.56
CA GLU A 196 6.30 16.06 -13.78
C GLU A 196 5.34 15.22 -12.93
N LEU A 197 4.15 15.74 -12.61
CA LEU A 197 3.11 15.02 -11.85
C LEU A 197 2.41 13.94 -12.68
N PHE A 198 2.49 14.04 -14.01
CA PHE A 198 1.88 13.11 -14.95
C PHE A 198 2.83 11.98 -15.37
N THR A 199 4.13 12.02 -15.02
CA THR A 199 5.15 11.14 -15.61
C THR A 199 4.87 9.65 -15.36
N ASP A 200 4.72 9.21 -14.11
CA ASP A 200 4.39 7.80 -13.80
C ASP A 200 2.99 7.41 -14.31
N ALA A 201 2.01 8.32 -14.32
CA ALA A 201 0.67 8.05 -14.84
C ALA A 201 0.66 7.85 -16.37
N ILE A 202 1.45 8.63 -17.12
CA ILE A 202 1.66 8.43 -18.56
C ILE A 202 2.37 7.09 -18.81
N ALA A 203 3.43 6.78 -18.05
CA ALA A 203 4.10 5.48 -18.15
C ALA A 203 3.15 4.31 -17.84
N MET A 204 2.24 4.46 -16.87
CA MET A 204 1.22 3.48 -16.53
C MET A 204 0.19 3.27 -17.65
N CYS A 205 -0.27 4.33 -18.33
CA CYS A 205 -1.23 4.17 -19.43
C CYS A 205 -0.60 3.61 -20.71
N GLU A 206 0.67 3.92 -20.99
CA GLU A 206 1.41 3.36 -22.13
C GLU A 206 1.76 1.89 -21.95
N ASN A 207 2.24 1.50 -20.76
CA ASN A 207 2.55 0.10 -20.45
C ASN A 207 1.28 -0.73 -20.20
N GLY A 208 0.23 -0.10 -19.67
CA GLY A 208 -0.99 -0.72 -19.18
C GLY A 208 -0.90 -1.12 -17.70
N TRP A 209 -2.05 -1.28 -17.06
CA TRP A 209 -2.15 -1.66 -15.64
C TRP A 209 -2.87 -2.99 -15.45
N LYS A 210 -2.61 -3.66 -14.32
CA LYS A 210 -3.29 -4.92 -13.95
C LYS A 210 -4.68 -4.64 -13.41
N LEU A 211 -5.70 -5.26 -13.99
CA LEU A 211 -7.06 -5.29 -13.48
C LEU A 211 -7.08 -5.92 -12.08
N SER A 212 -7.36 -5.14 -11.05
CA SER A 212 -7.39 -5.63 -9.66
C SER A 212 -8.66 -6.44 -9.37
N ASN A 213 -8.63 -7.32 -8.36
CA ASN A 213 -9.85 -7.98 -7.85
C ASN A 213 -10.93 -6.95 -7.45
N ALA A 214 -10.49 -5.79 -6.95
CA ALA A 214 -11.36 -4.69 -6.54
C ALA A 214 -12.08 -4.08 -7.74
N GLN A 215 -11.35 -3.71 -8.80
CA GLN A 215 -11.93 -3.15 -10.03
C GLN A 215 -12.77 -4.18 -10.79
N TRP A 216 -12.34 -5.44 -10.84
CA TRP A 216 -13.08 -6.54 -11.46
C TRP A 216 -14.43 -6.82 -10.78
N SER A 217 -14.50 -6.85 -9.46
CA SER A 217 -15.77 -7.08 -8.73
C SER A 217 -16.77 -5.95 -8.90
N ASP A 218 -16.30 -4.72 -9.17
CA ASP A 218 -17.16 -3.58 -9.45
C ASP A 218 -17.70 -3.57 -10.90
N LEU A 219 -17.08 -4.30 -11.85
CA LEU A 219 -17.60 -4.43 -13.23
C LEU A 219 -19.04 -4.97 -13.26
N PHE A 220 -19.35 -5.91 -12.38
CA PHE A 220 -20.68 -6.52 -12.29
C PHE A 220 -21.75 -5.53 -11.79
N GLN A 221 -21.36 -4.48 -11.05
CA GLN A 221 -22.29 -3.46 -10.54
C GLN A 221 -22.83 -2.56 -11.65
N ASN A 222 -22.13 -2.45 -12.79
CA ASN A 222 -22.55 -1.63 -13.94
C ASN A 222 -22.42 -2.39 -15.27
N LYS A 223 -22.64 -3.72 -15.23
CA LYS A 223 -22.39 -4.67 -16.34
C LYS A 223 -22.96 -4.20 -17.68
N ALA A 224 -24.24 -3.83 -17.69
CA ALA A 224 -24.93 -3.42 -18.90
C ALA A 224 -24.32 -2.16 -19.54
N SER A 225 -23.84 -1.17 -18.76
CA SER A 225 -23.22 0.02 -19.33
C SER A 225 -21.84 -0.29 -19.92
N ILE A 226 -21.05 -1.14 -19.25
CA ILE A 226 -19.73 -1.58 -19.71
C ILE A 226 -19.82 -2.43 -20.98
N GLU A 227 -20.87 -3.24 -21.15
CA GLU A 227 -21.10 -4.04 -22.35
C GLU A 227 -21.59 -3.17 -23.54
N ASN A 228 -22.35 -2.11 -23.27
CA ASN A 228 -22.91 -1.21 -24.29
C ASN A 228 -21.93 -0.12 -24.77
N ASP A 229 -21.16 0.51 -23.87
CA ASP A 229 -20.14 1.51 -24.24
C ASP A 229 -18.97 0.82 -24.99
N PRO A 230 -18.66 1.21 -26.25
CA PRO A 230 -17.62 0.53 -27.03
C PRO A 230 -16.22 0.63 -26.42
N THR A 231 -15.92 1.70 -25.70
CA THR A 231 -14.62 1.91 -25.08
C THR A 231 -14.50 1.07 -23.80
N LEU A 232 -15.47 1.12 -22.89
CA LEU A 232 -15.51 0.25 -21.70
C LEU A 232 -15.52 -1.23 -22.07
N ARG A 233 -16.26 -1.63 -23.12
CA ARG A 233 -16.22 -3.02 -23.61
C ARG A 233 -14.82 -3.40 -24.08
N SER A 234 -14.15 -2.55 -24.86
CA SER A 234 -12.77 -2.80 -25.32
C SER A 234 -11.76 -2.90 -24.15
N LEU A 235 -11.97 -2.11 -23.09
CA LEU A 235 -11.14 -2.11 -21.89
C LEU A 235 -11.36 -3.38 -21.05
N PHE A 236 -12.60 -3.77 -20.78
CA PHE A 236 -12.91 -4.75 -19.72
C PHE A 236 -13.54 -6.07 -20.18
N VAL A 237 -14.04 -6.19 -21.40
CA VAL A 237 -14.62 -7.45 -21.93
C VAL A 237 -13.63 -8.16 -22.86
N ASN A 238 -13.63 -9.49 -22.83
CA ASN A 238 -12.92 -10.31 -23.78
C ASN A 238 -13.82 -10.57 -25.00
N GLU A 239 -13.47 -10.01 -26.16
CA GLU A 239 -14.31 -10.11 -27.37
C GLU A 239 -14.45 -11.54 -27.92
N THR A 240 -13.65 -12.51 -27.47
CA THR A 240 -13.78 -13.93 -27.84
C THR A 240 -14.75 -14.68 -26.92
N THR A 241 -14.64 -14.52 -25.60
CA THR A 241 -15.50 -15.24 -24.64
C THR A 241 -16.80 -14.50 -24.30
N LYS A 242 -16.86 -13.19 -24.58
CA LYS A 242 -17.88 -12.24 -24.10
C LYS A 242 -18.00 -12.15 -22.57
N GLU A 243 -17.01 -12.66 -21.82
CA GLU A 243 -16.88 -12.47 -20.38
C GLU A 243 -16.04 -11.23 -20.05
N PHE A 244 -16.13 -10.70 -18.83
CA PHE A 244 -15.14 -9.76 -18.32
C PHE A 244 -13.73 -10.40 -18.26
N LYS A 245 -12.72 -9.62 -18.65
CA LYS A 245 -11.30 -9.95 -18.46
C LYS A 245 -11.06 -10.26 -16.99
N LYS A 246 -10.30 -11.31 -16.70
CA LYS A 246 -10.11 -11.80 -15.31
C LYS A 246 -9.06 -10.96 -14.58
N PRO A 247 -9.07 -10.89 -13.24
CA PRO A 247 -8.07 -10.14 -12.49
C PRO A 247 -6.63 -10.53 -12.88
N GLY A 248 -5.72 -9.55 -12.87
CA GLY A 248 -4.37 -9.68 -13.39
C GLY A 248 -4.24 -9.44 -14.91
N SER A 249 -5.33 -9.36 -15.67
CA SER A 249 -5.31 -8.94 -17.08
C SER A 249 -4.77 -7.51 -17.23
N ILE A 250 -3.99 -7.25 -18.28
CA ILE A 250 -3.51 -5.91 -18.60
C ILE A 250 -4.59 -5.10 -19.32
N ILE A 251 -4.83 -3.88 -18.84
CA ILE A 251 -5.75 -2.88 -19.38
C ILE A 251 -4.91 -1.75 -19.99
N LYS A 252 -5.25 -1.29 -21.20
CA LYS A 252 -4.62 -0.14 -21.87
C LYS A 252 -5.69 0.82 -22.39
N ALA A 253 -5.50 2.11 -22.12
CA ALA A 253 -6.47 3.16 -22.44
C ALA A 253 -5.84 4.26 -23.30
N ASP A 254 -5.38 3.90 -24.50
CA ASP A 254 -4.57 4.75 -25.39
C ASP A 254 -5.15 6.17 -25.63
N LYS A 255 -6.48 6.28 -25.68
CA LYS A 255 -7.19 7.57 -25.82
C LYS A 255 -7.00 8.46 -24.59
N LEU A 256 -7.27 7.91 -23.40
CA LEU A 256 -7.03 8.58 -22.11
C LEU A 256 -5.54 8.91 -21.94
N CYS A 257 -4.66 8.05 -22.45
CA CYS A 257 -3.22 8.26 -22.40
C CYS A 257 -2.75 9.48 -23.22
N LYS A 258 -3.34 9.69 -24.41
CA LYS A 258 -3.16 10.94 -25.19
C LYS A 258 -3.68 12.16 -24.43
N THR A 259 -4.84 12.04 -23.80
CA THR A 259 -5.42 13.11 -22.96
C THR A 259 -4.49 13.49 -21.79
N TYR A 260 -3.89 12.51 -21.10
CA TYR A 260 -2.91 12.77 -20.04
C TYR A 260 -1.67 13.51 -20.55
N LYS A 261 -1.16 13.16 -21.75
CA LYS A 261 -0.04 13.89 -22.38
C LYS A 261 -0.40 15.33 -22.72
N VAL A 262 -1.55 15.55 -23.37
CA VAL A 262 -2.05 16.90 -23.69
C VAL A 262 -2.18 17.77 -22.43
N LEU A 263 -2.72 17.21 -21.35
CA LEU A 263 -2.86 17.90 -20.07
C LEU A 263 -1.52 18.17 -19.37
N ALA A 264 -0.55 17.25 -19.47
CA ALA A 264 0.79 17.46 -18.94
C ALA A 264 1.55 18.56 -19.70
N GLU A 265 1.49 18.56 -21.03
CA GLU A 265 2.21 19.47 -21.91
C GLU A 265 1.61 20.89 -21.93
N LYS A 266 0.28 21.00 -21.97
CA LYS A 266 -0.43 22.28 -22.18
C LYS A 266 -1.16 22.81 -20.93
N GLY A 267 -1.20 22.03 -19.84
CA GLY A 267 -1.89 22.41 -18.62
C GLY A 267 -3.41 22.21 -18.67
N ALA A 268 -4.07 22.55 -17.56
CA ALA A 268 -5.52 22.37 -17.37
C ALA A 268 -6.40 23.16 -18.35
N GLY A 269 -5.89 24.24 -18.96
CA GLY A 269 -6.66 25.13 -19.84
C GLY A 269 -7.27 24.43 -21.07
N GLU A 270 -6.62 23.39 -21.60
CA GLU A 270 -7.16 22.62 -22.73
C GLU A 270 -8.49 21.91 -22.41
N PHE A 271 -8.70 21.51 -21.15
CA PHE A 271 -9.93 20.84 -20.73
C PHE A 271 -11.12 21.81 -20.68
N TYR A 272 -10.91 23.05 -20.23
CA TYR A 272 -12.00 23.99 -19.92
C TYR A 272 -12.22 25.07 -20.99
N ASN A 273 -11.18 25.45 -21.74
CA ASN A 273 -11.23 26.50 -22.76
C ASN A 273 -10.36 26.15 -23.98
N GLY A 274 -10.37 24.88 -24.40
CA GLY A 274 -9.50 24.39 -25.47
C GLY A 274 -10.05 23.19 -26.25
N THR A 275 -9.21 22.64 -27.10
CA THR A 275 -9.52 21.57 -28.06
C THR A 275 -9.92 20.26 -27.39
N LEU A 276 -9.35 19.94 -26.23
CA LEU A 276 -9.73 18.76 -25.45
C LEU A 276 -11.15 18.91 -24.89
N GLY A 277 -11.49 20.09 -24.34
CA GLY A 277 -12.84 20.42 -23.90
C GLY A 277 -13.86 20.38 -25.04
N GLN A 278 -13.55 21.00 -26.17
CA GLN A 278 -14.42 20.97 -27.36
C GLN A 278 -14.68 19.53 -27.82
N THR A 279 -13.64 18.70 -27.91
CA THR A 279 -13.74 17.27 -28.28
C THR A 279 -14.67 16.50 -27.32
N LEU A 280 -14.57 16.77 -26.02
CA LEU A 280 -15.41 16.16 -25.00
C LEU A 280 -16.89 16.56 -25.13
N ILE A 281 -17.18 17.84 -25.38
CA ILE A 281 -18.54 18.35 -25.58
C ILE A 281 -19.15 17.82 -26.89
N GLU A 282 -18.37 17.71 -27.96
CA GLU A 282 -18.83 17.11 -29.22
C GLU A 282 -19.20 15.63 -29.04
N ASP A 283 -18.41 14.85 -28.30
CA ASP A 283 -18.74 13.45 -27.96
C ASP A 283 -19.99 13.33 -27.09
N LEU A 284 -20.13 14.18 -26.07
CA LEU A 284 -21.34 14.22 -25.21
C LEU A 284 -22.59 14.59 -26.00
N ARG A 285 -22.50 15.56 -26.92
CA ARG A 285 -23.62 16.00 -27.75
C ARG A 285 -24.11 14.91 -28.71
N LYS A 286 -23.21 14.08 -29.28
CA LYS A 286 -23.59 12.91 -30.12
C LYS A 286 -24.50 11.93 -29.37
N HIS A 287 -24.29 11.77 -28.07
CA HIS A 287 -25.08 10.87 -27.22
C HIS A 287 -26.38 11.52 -26.69
N GLY A 288 -26.56 12.83 -26.86
CA GLY A 288 -27.72 13.58 -26.33
C GLY A 288 -27.48 14.22 -24.96
N GLY A 289 -26.23 14.48 -24.58
CA GLY A 289 -25.89 15.25 -23.38
C GLY A 289 -26.21 16.75 -23.52
N ILE A 290 -26.54 17.38 -22.40
CA ILE A 290 -26.91 18.81 -22.31
C ILE A 290 -25.73 19.74 -21.99
N LEU A 291 -24.54 19.18 -21.76
CA LEU A 291 -23.33 19.91 -21.37
C LEU A 291 -22.74 20.67 -22.57
N THR A 292 -22.23 21.88 -22.32
CA THR A 292 -21.76 22.83 -23.33
C THR A 292 -20.32 23.30 -23.08
N MET A 293 -19.73 24.04 -24.02
CA MET A 293 -18.45 24.72 -23.76
C MET A 293 -18.58 25.83 -22.72
N ASP A 294 -19.72 26.52 -22.65
CA ASP A 294 -19.93 27.59 -21.67
C ASP A 294 -19.97 27.03 -20.23
N ASP A 295 -20.50 25.81 -20.05
CA ASP A 295 -20.44 25.08 -18.77
C ASP A 295 -18.99 24.81 -18.33
N LEU A 296 -18.12 24.42 -19.27
CA LEU A 296 -16.70 24.20 -18.99
C LEU A 296 -15.96 25.52 -18.73
N ILE A 297 -16.16 26.53 -19.58
CA ILE A 297 -15.50 27.84 -19.48
C ILE A 297 -15.88 28.57 -18.17
N THR A 298 -17.11 28.38 -17.68
CA THR A 298 -17.59 28.99 -16.41
C THR A 298 -17.35 28.11 -15.17
N TYR A 299 -16.78 26.91 -15.33
CA TYR A 299 -16.41 26.07 -14.19
C TYR A 299 -15.20 26.66 -13.43
N SER A 300 -15.23 26.61 -12.10
CA SER A 300 -14.07 26.91 -11.27
C SER A 300 -14.14 26.18 -9.93
N ALA A 301 -13.06 25.50 -9.57
CA ALA A 301 -12.83 25.02 -8.21
C ALA A 301 -12.66 26.23 -7.26
N LYS A 302 -13.18 26.12 -6.04
CA LYS A 302 -13.20 27.23 -5.06
C LYS A 302 -12.32 26.92 -3.86
N TRP A 303 -11.39 27.82 -3.54
CA TRP A 303 -10.74 27.86 -2.22
C TRP A 303 -11.70 28.50 -1.21
N GLN A 304 -11.85 27.84 -0.05
CA GLN A 304 -12.67 28.27 1.08
C GLN A 304 -11.92 27.91 2.37
N GLU A 305 -12.37 28.45 3.51
CA GLU A 305 -11.93 27.93 4.82
C GLU A 305 -12.59 26.57 5.09
N PRO A 306 -11.92 25.62 5.75
CA PRO A 306 -12.54 24.39 6.23
C PRO A 306 -13.51 24.67 7.38
N LEU A 307 -14.36 23.71 7.71
CA LEU A 307 -15.09 23.72 8.98
C LEU A 307 -14.19 23.14 10.07
N GLU A 308 -14.29 23.66 11.29
CA GLU A 308 -13.44 23.24 12.40
C GLU A 308 -14.18 23.07 13.73
N THR A 309 -13.62 22.24 14.62
CA THR A 309 -14.01 22.11 16.03
C THR A 309 -12.79 21.79 16.89
N GLU A 310 -12.90 22.07 18.19
CA GLU A 310 -11.95 21.62 19.22
C GLU A 310 -12.60 20.54 20.09
N LEU A 311 -11.89 19.42 20.26
CA LEU A 311 -12.29 18.30 21.10
C LEU A 311 -11.78 18.53 22.54
N SER A 312 -12.38 17.88 23.54
CA SER A 312 -12.06 18.20 24.96
C SER A 312 -10.66 17.80 25.43
N ASP A 313 -9.90 17.09 24.60
CA ASP A 313 -8.49 16.76 24.74
C ASP A 313 -7.56 17.80 24.07
N GLY A 314 -8.14 18.89 23.52
CA GLY A 314 -7.43 19.94 22.79
C GLY A 314 -7.08 19.57 21.34
N LEU A 315 -7.51 18.41 20.84
CA LEU A 315 -7.34 18.07 19.43
C LEU A 315 -8.25 18.95 18.56
N LYS A 316 -7.67 19.62 17.57
CA LYS A 316 -8.41 20.42 16.59
C LYS A 316 -8.67 19.61 15.32
N LEU A 317 -9.94 19.45 14.97
CA LEU A 317 -10.40 18.74 13.77
C LEU A 317 -10.77 19.78 12.69
N PHE A 318 -10.14 19.65 11.53
CA PHE A 318 -10.52 20.34 10.28
C PHE A 318 -11.22 19.37 9.34
N ALA A 319 -12.40 19.74 8.84
CA ALA A 319 -13.20 18.97 7.90
C ALA A 319 -13.64 19.84 6.71
N SER A 320 -14.13 19.19 5.65
CA SER A 320 -14.63 19.84 4.45
C SER A 320 -15.81 20.78 4.72
N ASN A 321 -15.95 21.82 3.89
CA ASN A 321 -17.06 22.78 3.97
C ASN A 321 -18.24 22.34 3.07
N PHE A 322 -19.32 23.12 3.06
CA PHE A 322 -20.49 22.87 2.19
C PHE A 322 -20.09 22.92 0.69
N PRO A 323 -20.68 22.06 -0.17
CA PRO A 323 -21.86 21.22 0.08
C PRO A 323 -21.51 19.76 0.44
N THR A 324 -20.61 19.49 1.39
CA THR A 324 -20.35 18.11 1.85
C THR A 324 -20.61 17.87 3.34
N SER A 325 -20.66 16.60 3.73
CA SER A 325 -20.94 16.13 5.11
C SER A 325 -19.93 16.55 6.19
N GLY A 326 -18.99 17.47 5.97
CA GLY A 326 -17.96 17.81 6.96
C GLY A 326 -18.53 18.41 8.25
N ALA A 327 -19.61 19.20 8.14
CA ALA A 327 -20.39 19.67 9.29
C ALA A 327 -21.00 18.52 10.10
N LEU A 328 -21.45 17.44 9.44
CA LEU A 328 -22.00 16.25 10.10
C LEU A 328 -20.90 15.43 10.78
N LEU A 329 -19.71 15.34 10.19
CA LEU A 329 -18.57 14.67 10.83
C LEU A 329 -18.18 15.39 12.13
N ILE A 330 -18.09 16.72 12.11
CA ILE A 330 -17.82 17.53 13.30
C ILE A 330 -18.91 17.32 14.36
N PHE A 331 -20.19 17.39 13.98
CA PHE A 331 -21.32 17.16 14.87
C PHE A 331 -21.28 15.77 15.54
N ILE A 332 -21.01 14.72 14.77
CA ILE A 332 -20.83 13.35 15.27
C ILE A 332 -19.65 13.28 16.24
N MET A 333 -18.50 13.85 15.89
CA MET A 333 -17.29 13.81 16.73
C MET A 333 -17.45 14.61 18.04
N ASN A 334 -18.13 15.76 18.00
CA ASN A 334 -18.48 16.51 19.20
C ASN A 334 -19.39 15.69 20.14
N ILE A 335 -20.40 14.98 19.60
CA ILE A 335 -21.27 14.09 20.41
C ILE A 335 -20.50 12.89 20.97
N PHE A 336 -19.58 12.30 20.18
CA PHE A 336 -18.75 11.18 20.64
C PHE A 336 -17.81 11.57 21.77
N ASP A 337 -17.19 12.75 21.69
CA ASP A 337 -16.39 13.31 22.79
C ASP A 337 -17.26 13.57 24.03
N GLU A 338 -18.48 14.07 23.88
CA GLU A 338 -19.44 14.21 25.00
C GLU A 338 -19.90 12.87 25.61
N PHE A 339 -19.69 11.74 24.94
CA PHE A 339 -19.88 10.41 25.53
C PHE A 339 -18.67 9.88 26.31
N LYS A 340 -17.51 10.55 26.23
CA LYS A 340 -16.24 10.16 26.89
C LYS A 340 -15.88 8.69 26.68
N PHE A 341 -15.88 8.29 25.41
CA PHE A 341 -15.34 7.00 25.01
C PHE A 341 -13.89 6.84 25.49
N ASN A 342 -13.51 5.61 25.81
CA ASN A 342 -12.25 5.25 26.44
C ASN A 342 -11.97 3.76 26.19
N PRO A 343 -10.83 3.17 26.62
CA PRO A 343 -10.53 1.76 26.33
C PRO A 343 -11.55 0.75 26.86
N ASN A 344 -12.29 1.07 27.95
CA ASN A 344 -13.35 0.19 28.45
C ASN A 344 -14.62 0.20 27.58
N SER A 345 -14.77 1.16 26.65
CA SER A 345 -15.94 1.26 25.76
C SER A 345 -16.10 0.05 24.82
N LEU A 346 -15.05 -0.76 24.64
CA LEU A 346 -15.05 -2.00 23.85
C LEU A 346 -14.71 -3.23 24.70
N ASN A 347 -14.68 -3.10 26.03
CA ASN A 347 -14.31 -4.18 26.94
C ASN A 347 -15.55 -5.04 27.28
N GLY A 348 -15.70 -6.14 26.55
CA GLY A 348 -16.83 -7.06 26.67
C GLY A 348 -18.08 -6.59 25.92
N ASP A 349 -19.04 -7.51 25.79
CA ASP A 349 -20.20 -7.33 24.90
C ASP A 349 -21.13 -6.20 25.38
N GLU A 350 -21.41 -6.09 26.68
CA GLU A 350 -22.30 -5.04 27.22
C GLU A 350 -21.80 -3.63 26.90
N ASN A 351 -20.53 -3.33 27.17
CA ASN A 351 -19.91 -2.05 26.84
C ASN A 351 -19.89 -1.82 25.33
N THR A 352 -19.59 -2.87 24.53
CA THR A 352 -19.56 -2.78 23.07
C THR A 352 -20.95 -2.49 22.49
N ILE A 353 -21.99 -3.19 22.94
CA ILE A 353 -23.40 -2.95 22.59
C ILE A 353 -23.78 -1.50 22.92
N LYS A 354 -23.47 -1.04 24.13
CA LYS A 354 -23.80 0.31 24.61
C LYS A 354 -23.08 1.41 23.80
N THR A 355 -21.80 1.22 23.52
CA THR A 355 -21.00 2.11 22.66
C THR A 355 -21.55 2.15 21.24
N TYR A 356 -21.82 0.99 20.64
CA TYR A 356 -22.35 0.89 19.27
C TYR A 356 -23.76 1.47 19.17
N HIS A 357 -24.62 1.25 20.16
CA HIS A 357 -25.94 1.88 20.27
C HIS A 357 -25.81 3.42 20.26
N ARG A 358 -24.96 4.00 21.11
CA ARG A 358 -24.72 5.46 21.15
C ARG A 358 -24.21 6.00 19.81
N MET A 359 -23.33 5.26 19.13
CA MET A 359 -22.86 5.61 17.78
C MET A 359 -24.01 5.63 16.77
N ILE A 360 -24.86 4.59 16.77
CA ILE A 360 -26.01 4.48 15.87
C ILE A 360 -27.03 5.60 16.10
N GLU A 361 -27.38 5.92 17.36
CA GLU A 361 -28.31 7.01 17.68
C GLU A 361 -27.74 8.37 17.25
N THR A 362 -26.43 8.60 17.43
CA THR A 362 -25.75 9.79 16.93
C THR A 362 -25.82 9.88 15.40
N PHE A 363 -25.63 8.76 14.69
CA PHE A 363 -25.78 8.71 13.24
C PHE A 363 -27.23 8.99 12.78
N LYS A 364 -28.26 8.52 13.50
CA LYS A 364 -29.68 8.85 13.22
C LYS A 364 -29.91 10.36 13.27
N TYR A 365 -29.45 11.03 14.33
CA TYR A 365 -29.55 12.49 14.46
C TYR A 365 -28.77 13.22 13.34
N ALA A 366 -27.54 12.80 13.02
CA ALA A 366 -26.76 13.44 11.95
C ALA A 366 -27.41 13.27 10.57
N PHE A 367 -27.96 12.10 10.24
CA PHE A 367 -28.57 11.84 8.94
C PHE A 367 -29.96 12.47 8.76
N ALA A 368 -30.67 12.80 9.84
CA ALA A 368 -31.81 13.68 9.77
C ALA A 368 -31.42 15.07 9.25
N VAL A 369 -30.38 15.66 9.85
CA VAL A 369 -29.89 17.00 9.49
C VAL A 369 -29.23 17.00 8.11
N ARG A 370 -28.67 15.88 7.62
CA ARG A 370 -28.15 15.72 6.24
C ARG A 370 -29.15 16.20 5.17
N SER A 371 -30.45 16.00 5.40
CA SER A 371 -31.50 16.41 4.47
C SER A 371 -31.79 17.91 4.40
N LYS A 372 -31.13 18.73 5.25
CA LYS A 372 -31.24 20.19 5.32
C LYS A 372 -30.00 20.90 4.74
N LEU A 373 -29.06 20.15 4.14
CA LEU A 373 -27.78 20.66 3.63
C LEU A 373 -27.83 20.86 2.10
N GLY A 374 -27.13 21.87 1.58
CA GLY A 374 -27.11 22.21 0.16
C GLY A 374 -25.91 23.05 -0.26
N ASP A 375 -25.96 23.62 -1.48
CA ASP A 375 -24.93 24.53 -2.00
C ASP A 375 -25.02 25.92 -1.34
N PRO A 376 -23.95 26.43 -0.68
CA PRO A 376 -23.94 27.75 -0.04
C PRO A 376 -23.99 28.92 -1.03
N GLU A 377 -23.73 28.71 -2.33
CA GLU A 377 -23.98 29.73 -3.37
C GLU A 377 -25.49 29.90 -3.67
N PHE A 378 -26.37 29.00 -3.17
CA PHE A 378 -27.82 28.99 -3.43
C PHE A 378 -28.68 29.06 -2.15
N HIS A 379 -28.24 28.45 -1.04
CA HIS A 379 -29.00 28.34 0.21
C HIS A 379 -28.12 28.73 1.41
N ASN A 380 -28.61 29.59 2.31
CA ASN A 380 -27.82 30.07 3.45
C ASN A 380 -27.60 28.96 4.49
N MET A 381 -26.37 28.46 4.58
CA MET A 381 -25.97 27.39 5.51
C MET A 381 -25.43 27.89 6.87
N THR A 382 -25.28 29.21 7.10
CA THR A 382 -24.50 29.72 8.25
C THR A 382 -25.05 29.33 9.61
N GLU A 383 -26.36 29.44 9.85
CA GLU A 383 -26.95 29.02 11.14
C GLU A 383 -26.79 27.51 11.36
N LEU A 384 -26.99 26.73 10.31
CA LEU A 384 -26.89 25.27 10.36
C LEU A 384 -25.44 24.81 10.58
N ALA A 385 -24.46 25.53 10.00
CA ALA A 385 -23.04 25.36 10.26
C ALA A 385 -22.72 25.59 11.74
N ASN A 386 -23.14 26.75 12.28
CA ASN A 386 -22.90 27.13 13.68
C ASN A 386 -23.53 26.14 14.67
N ASN A 387 -24.73 25.62 14.37
CA ASN A 387 -25.38 24.61 15.20
C ASN A 387 -24.63 23.26 15.12
N LEU A 388 -24.26 22.78 13.93
CA LEU A 388 -23.55 21.50 13.77
C LEU A 388 -22.11 21.53 14.34
N THR A 389 -21.41 22.66 14.28
CA THR A 389 -20.08 22.82 14.90
C THR A 389 -20.15 23.08 16.41
N SER A 390 -21.30 23.45 16.96
CA SER A 390 -21.46 23.80 18.37
C SER A 390 -21.36 22.60 19.33
N ARG A 391 -20.46 22.74 20.32
CA ARG A 391 -20.37 21.90 21.52
C ARG A 391 -21.70 21.83 22.29
N ASP A 392 -22.45 22.92 22.31
CA ASP A 392 -23.66 23.05 23.13
C ASP A 392 -24.84 22.35 22.48
N TYR A 393 -24.93 22.43 21.14
CA TYR A 393 -25.90 21.66 20.37
C TYR A 393 -25.59 20.15 20.45
N ALA A 394 -24.31 19.76 20.36
CA ALA A 394 -23.89 18.38 20.61
C ALA A 394 -24.29 17.87 22.00
N ARG A 395 -24.09 18.67 23.07
CA ARG A 395 -24.55 18.35 24.43
C ARG A 395 -26.07 18.19 24.53
N ALA A 396 -26.83 19.08 23.88
CA ALA A 396 -28.30 19.04 23.86
C ALA A 396 -28.84 17.78 23.13
N ILE A 397 -28.23 17.38 22.02
CA ILE A 397 -28.60 16.16 21.29
C ILE A 397 -28.18 14.90 22.05
N LYS A 398 -26.97 14.88 22.63
CA LYS A 398 -26.48 13.79 23.49
C LYS A 398 -27.39 13.55 24.70
N ALA A 399 -28.05 14.58 25.24
CA ALA A 399 -29.04 14.44 26.31
C ALA A 399 -30.38 13.79 25.89
N ARG A 400 -30.66 13.67 24.58
CA ARG A 400 -31.86 13.00 24.04
C ARG A 400 -31.66 11.50 23.78
N ILE A 401 -30.41 11.03 23.68
CA ILE A 401 -30.06 9.63 23.41
C ILE A 401 -30.29 8.78 24.67
N ASN A 402 -31.00 7.66 24.53
CA ASN A 402 -31.38 6.80 25.66
C ASN A 402 -30.67 5.44 25.58
N ASP A 403 -29.70 5.21 26.48
CA ASP A 403 -28.88 4.00 26.58
C ASP A 403 -29.64 2.66 26.61
N SER A 404 -30.95 2.66 26.85
CA SER A 404 -31.79 1.45 27.03
C SER A 404 -32.81 1.20 25.92
N ARG A 405 -32.98 2.11 24.94
CA ARG A 405 -33.87 1.88 23.78
C ARG A 405 -33.55 2.79 22.60
N THR A 406 -33.87 2.33 21.40
CA THR A 406 -33.99 3.19 20.22
C THR A 406 -35.44 3.58 19.93
N TRP A 407 -35.64 4.50 18.98
CA TRP A 407 -36.93 4.81 18.37
C TRP A 407 -36.90 4.41 16.89
N ASN A 408 -38.02 3.90 16.39
CA ASN A 408 -38.23 3.56 14.97
C ASN A 408 -39.04 4.61 14.21
N ASP A 409 -39.62 5.59 14.93
CA ASP A 409 -40.20 6.80 14.34
C ASP A 409 -39.10 7.81 13.99
N THR A 410 -39.16 8.32 12.76
CA THR A 410 -38.20 9.28 12.21
C THR A 410 -38.48 10.72 12.67
N ALA A 411 -39.70 11.03 13.11
CA ALA A 411 -40.04 12.34 13.68
C ALA A 411 -39.34 12.59 15.03
N HIS A 412 -39.00 11.54 15.80
CA HIS A 412 -38.16 11.65 16.99
C HIS A 412 -36.78 12.28 16.67
N TYR A 413 -36.23 11.94 15.51
CA TYR A 413 -34.96 12.45 15.00
C TYR A 413 -35.21 13.59 13.99
N GLU A 414 -36.00 14.59 14.35
CA GLU A 414 -36.25 15.81 13.55
C GLU A 414 -36.93 15.63 12.17
N GLY A 415 -37.35 14.43 11.78
CA GLY A 415 -38.16 14.20 10.58
C GLY A 415 -37.47 14.52 9.26
N GLY A 416 -36.18 14.15 9.12
CA GLY A 416 -35.42 14.36 7.87
C GLY A 416 -36.00 13.64 6.64
N SER A 417 -35.49 13.95 5.45
CA SER A 417 -35.89 13.33 4.17
C SER A 417 -34.84 12.36 3.61
N ARG A 418 -35.25 11.43 2.75
CA ARG A 418 -34.34 10.55 2.00
C ARG A 418 -33.56 11.35 0.94
N LEU A 419 -32.28 11.03 0.83
CA LEU A 419 -31.37 11.38 -0.28
C LEU A 419 -30.94 10.08 -1.00
N LEU A 420 -30.30 10.20 -2.17
CA LEU A 420 -29.79 9.05 -2.93
C LEU A 420 -28.46 8.52 -2.34
N GLU A 421 -27.99 7.37 -2.83
CA GLU A 421 -26.80 6.65 -2.32
C GLU A 421 -25.67 6.61 -3.37
N ASP A 422 -24.59 7.34 -3.08
CA ASP A 422 -23.32 7.39 -3.78
C ASP A 422 -22.44 6.15 -3.47
N HIS A 423 -21.59 5.68 -4.41
CA HIS A 423 -20.80 4.43 -4.24
C HIS A 423 -19.36 4.49 -4.82
N GLY A 424 -19.20 5.03 -6.03
CA GLY A 424 -17.95 5.17 -6.76
C GLY A 424 -17.14 6.37 -6.26
N THR A 425 -16.39 6.15 -5.18
CA THR A 425 -15.55 7.14 -4.49
C THR A 425 -14.19 6.54 -4.16
N ALA A 426 -13.12 7.34 -4.10
CA ALA A 426 -11.78 6.95 -3.68
C ALA A 426 -11.16 7.98 -2.71
N GLN A 427 -10.22 7.53 -1.88
CA GLN A 427 -9.54 8.35 -0.86
C GLN A 427 -8.02 8.34 -1.07
N ILE A 428 -7.39 9.50 -0.86
CA ILE A 428 -5.94 9.68 -0.82
C ILE A 428 -5.59 10.51 0.42
N SER A 429 -4.64 10.04 1.20
CA SER A 429 -4.17 10.70 2.43
C SER A 429 -2.64 10.80 2.41
N VAL A 430 -2.09 12.00 2.54
CA VAL A 430 -0.66 12.31 2.37
C VAL A 430 -0.13 13.12 3.55
N VAL A 431 1.10 12.83 3.96
CA VAL A 431 1.92 13.65 4.85
C VAL A 431 3.30 13.82 4.21
N SER A 432 3.78 15.05 4.01
CA SER A 432 5.11 15.32 3.45
C SER A 432 6.19 15.45 4.54
N PRO A 433 7.50 15.35 4.20
CA PRO A 433 8.60 15.35 5.18
C PRO A 433 8.74 16.61 6.06
N ASP A 434 8.15 17.73 5.64
CA ASP A 434 8.03 19.00 6.36
C ASP A 434 6.85 19.03 7.36
N GLY A 435 5.93 18.07 7.25
CA GLY A 435 4.77 17.91 8.13
C GLY A 435 3.46 18.49 7.58
N ASP A 436 3.45 19.04 6.36
CA ASP A 436 2.19 19.39 5.68
C ASP A 436 1.36 18.12 5.44
N ALA A 437 0.03 18.24 5.51
CA ALA A 437 -0.89 17.11 5.36
C ALA A 437 -2.01 17.41 4.37
N VAL A 438 -2.39 16.44 3.55
CA VAL A 438 -3.43 16.56 2.53
C VAL A 438 -4.34 15.35 2.57
N SER A 439 -5.65 15.58 2.66
CA SER A 439 -6.69 14.58 2.44
C SER A 439 -7.48 14.96 1.19
N ILE A 440 -7.60 14.02 0.23
CA ILE A 440 -8.46 14.14 -0.95
C ILE A 440 -9.48 13.02 -0.91
N THR A 441 -10.76 13.37 -1.07
CA THR A 441 -11.81 12.41 -1.45
C THR A 441 -12.29 12.78 -2.85
N SER A 442 -12.28 11.83 -3.77
CA SER A 442 -12.60 12.00 -5.20
C SER A 442 -13.67 10.99 -5.62
N THR A 443 -14.55 11.35 -6.57
CA THR A 443 -15.75 10.58 -6.90
C THR A 443 -16.15 10.68 -8.38
N LEU A 444 -16.71 9.60 -8.90
CA LEU A 444 -17.55 9.58 -10.12
C LEU A 444 -19.05 9.51 -9.79
N ASN A 445 -19.40 9.63 -8.49
CA ASN A 445 -20.68 9.27 -7.86
C ASN A 445 -20.96 7.76 -7.84
N THR A 446 -21.40 7.15 -8.94
CA THR A 446 -21.68 5.69 -8.99
C THR A 446 -20.49 4.89 -9.54
N PHE A 447 -20.54 3.55 -9.47
CA PHE A 447 -19.48 2.71 -10.05
C PHE A 447 -19.42 2.87 -11.57
N PHE A 448 -18.26 3.29 -12.08
CA PHE A 448 -18.06 3.77 -13.46
C PHE A 448 -18.90 5.01 -13.84
N GLY A 449 -19.39 5.78 -12.86
CA GLY A 449 -20.18 6.99 -13.06
C GLY A 449 -21.38 6.77 -13.98
N SER A 450 -21.56 7.66 -14.96
CA SER A 450 -22.60 7.57 -15.98
C SER A 450 -22.51 6.31 -16.87
N GLY A 451 -21.41 5.56 -16.82
CA GLY A 451 -21.14 4.44 -17.72
C GLY A 451 -20.81 4.85 -19.15
N LEU A 452 -20.51 6.13 -19.39
CA LEU A 452 -20.20 6.72 -20.70
C LEU A 452 -18.76 7.23 -20.76
N VAL A 453 -18.03 6.84 -21.81
CA VAL A 453 -16.67 7.33 -22.11
C VAL A 453 -16.69 8.16 -23.39
N SER A 454 -16.05 9.33 -23.37
CA SER A 454 -15.86 10.12 -24.60
C SER A 454 -14.98 9.35 -25.59
N GLU A 455 -15.53 9.09 -26.78
CA GLU A 455 -14.90 8.27 -27.81
C GLU A 455 -13.55 8.79 -28.31
N ASN A 456 -13.28 10.09 -28.21
CA ASN A 456 -12.05 10.72 -28.70
C ASN A 456 -11.06 11.05 -27.57
N THR A 457 -11.54 11.42 -26.37
CA THR A 457 -10.67 11.75 -25.23
C THR A 457 -10.34 10.55 -24.33
N GLY A 458 -11.17 9.50 -24.34
CA GLY A 458 -11.08 8.38 -23.41
C GLY A 458 -11.48 8.72 -21.95
N ILE A 459 -12.03 9.90 -21.69
CA ILE A 459 -12.49 10.30 -20.36
C ILE A 459 -13.81 9.58 -20.02
N LEU A 460 -13.80 8.81 -18.93
CA LEU A 460 -15.00 8.29 -18.27
C LEU A 460 -15.67 9.39 -17.43
N LEU A 461 -16.99 9.51 -17.54
CA LEU A 461 -17.75 10.65 -17.00
C LEU A 461 -18.59 10.30 -15.78
N ASN A 462 -18.63 11.23 -14.82
CA ASN A 462 -19.41 11.11 -13.58
C ASN A 462 -20.92 10.93 -13.81
N SER A 463 -21.61 10.51 -12.75
CA SER A 463 -23.07 10.51 -12.59
C SER A 463 -23.51 11.53 -11.52
N GLY A 464 -22.81 12.67 -11.41
CA GLY A 464 -22.98 13.65 -10.34
C GLY A 464 -24.39 14.24 -10.25
N MET A 465 -25.16 14.23 -11.34
CA MET A 465 -26.55 14.70 -11.32
C MET A 465 -27.49 13.84 -10.44
N ASP A 466 -27.14 12.59 -10.13
CA ASP A 466 -27.92 11.72 -9.22
C ASP A 466 -27.77 12.10 -7.75
N ASP A 467 -26.75 12.88 -7.37
CA ASP A 467 -26.59 13.37 -5.99
C ASP A 467 -27.59 14.52 -5.64
N PHE A 468 -28.35 15.03 -6.61
CA PHE A 468 -29.47 15.95 -6.37
C PHE A 468 -30.75 15.23 -5.93
N SER A 469 -31.64 15.97 -5.26
CA SER A 469 -32.98 15.50 -4.92
C SER A 469 -33.91 15.58 -6.12
N ILE A 470 -34.56 14.46 -6.45
CA ILE A 470 -35.47 14.34 -7.60
C ILE A 470 -36.88 14.01 -7.06
N PRO A 471 -37.80 15.00 -6.92
CA PRO A 471 -39.06 14.85 -6.18
C PRO A 471 -40.02 13.76 -6.67
N TYR A 472 -39.84 13.28 -7.91
CA TYR A 472 -40.72 12.32 -8.57
C TYR A 472 -40.15 10.89 -8.60
N ILE A 473 -38.97 10.66 -8.00
CA ILE A 473 -38.37 9.32 -7.88
C ILE A 473 -38.59 8.81 -6.45
N THR A 474 -39.42 7.78 -6.33
CA THR A 474 -39.59 7.00 -5.10
C THR A 474 -38.68 5.77 -5.08
N ASN A 475 -38.29 5.35 -3.86
CA ASN A 475 -37.59 4.09 -3.61
C ASN A 475 -38.55 2.87 -3.69
N TYR A 476 -38.04 1.68 -3.37
CA TYR A 476 -38.81 0.42 -3.31
C TYR A 476 -39.96 0.42 -2.27
N PHE A 477 -40.02 1.41 -1.38
CA PHE A 477 -41.02 1.56 -0.31
C PHE A 477 -41.84 2.87 -0.47
N ASP A 478 -41.92 3.39 -1.69
CA ASP A 478 -42.65 4.60 -2.09
C ASP A 478 -42.31 5.90 -1.33
N LEU A 479 -41.14 5.99 -0.70
CA LEU A 479 -40.63 7.22 -0.09
C LEU A 479 -39.96 8.13 -1.16
N PRO A 480 -40.42 9.37 -1.36
CA PRO A 480 -39.85 10.32 -2.34
C PRO A 480 -38.63 11.12 -1.80
N GLY A 481 -37.76 11.56 -2.71
CA GLY A 481 -36.57 12.36 -2.40
C GLY A 481 -36.84 13.88 -2.38
N ASN A 482 -36.96 14.46 -1.17
CA ASN A 482 -37.64 15.75 -0.96
C ASN A 482 -36.75 16.90 -0.42
N ALA A 483 -35.43 16.73 -0.26
CA ALA A 483 -34.57 17.78 0.33
C ALA A 483 -34.51 19.01 -0.59
N LYS A 484 -35.13 20.12 -0.18
CA LYS A 484 -35.37 21.31 -1.01
C LYS A 484 -34.07 22.04 -1.33
N GLU A 485 -33.21 22.09 -0.33
CA GLU A 485 -31.90 22.71 -0.28
C GLU A 485 -30.94 22.05 -1.30
N ASN A 486 -31.22 20.80 -1.69
CA ASN A 486 -30.47 20.00 -2.65
C ASN A 486 -31.29 19.63 -3.91
N LEU A 487 -32.27 20.45 -4.32
CA LEU A 487 -32.91 20.32 -5.64
C LEU A 487 -31.97 20.74 -6.79
N ILE A 488 -32.23 20.25 -8.01
CA ILE A 488 -31.49 20.61 -9.23
C ILE A 488 -31.78 22.07 -9.62
N GLU A 489 -30.72 22.88 -9.73
CA GLU A 489 -30.75 24.27 -10.21
C GLU A 489 -29.55 24.51 -11.15
N PRO A 490 -29.66 25.33 -12.21
CA PRO A 490 -28.56 25.63 -13.14
C PRO A 490 -27.27 26.07 -12.43
N GLY A 491 -26.15 25.41 -12.72
CA GLY A 491 -24.84 25.78 -12.15
C GLY A 491 -24.64 25.48 -10.66
N LYS A 492 -25.58 24.81 -9.99
CA LYS A 492 -25.48 24.40 -8.58
C LYS A 492 -24.58 23.18 -8.41
N ARG A 493 -23.90 23.02 -7.27
CA ARG A 493 -23.18 21.80 -6.90
C ARG A 493 -24.10 20.86 -6.11
N PRO A 494 -24.16 19.56 -6.44
CA PRO A 494 -24.94 18.61 -5.65
C PRO A 494 -24.24 18.31 -4.33
N PHE A 495 -25.05 18.08 -3.27
CA PHE A 495 -24.55 17.68 -1.96
C PHE A 495 -23.70 16.40 -2.05
N SER A 496 -22.75 16.18 -1.13
CA SER A 496 -21.86 15.02 -1.17
C SER A 496 -21.52 14.42 0.19
N SER A 497 -21.37 13.09 0.25
CA SER A 497 -20.97 12.38 1.46
C SER A 497 -19.47 12.50 1.81
N MET A 498 -18.66 13.06 0.91
CA MET A 498 -17.20 13.17 1.04
C MET A 498 -16.76 14.01 2.26
N VAL A 499 -15.82 13.52 3.08
CA VAL A 499 -15.28 14.22 4.26
C VAL A 499 -13.75 14.07 4.43
N PRO A 500 -12.94 14.63 3.51
CA PRO A 500 -11.49 14.72 3.69
C PRO A 500 -11.17 15.55 4.93
N SER A 501 -10.40 14.98 5.87
CA SER A 501 -10.22 15.54 7.21
C SER A 501 -8.78 15.49 7.70
N VAL A 502 -8.39 16.48 8.51
CA VAL A 502 -7.09 16.57 9.20
C VAL A 502 -7.33 16.89 10.67
N LEU A 503 -6.63 16.20 11.57
CA LEU A 503 -6.61 16.50 13.00
C LEU A 503 -5.19 16.90 13.41
N VAL A 504 -5.09 17.92 14.26
CA VAL A 504 -3.83 18.40 14.86
C VAL A 504 -3.94 18.47 16.38
N ASP A 505 -2.79 18.44 17.06
CA ASP A 505 -2.70 18.66 18.50
C ASP A 505 -2.68 20.17 18.86
N PRO A 506 -2.70 20.54 20.16
CA PRO A 506 -2.60 21.95 20.59
C PRO A 506 -1.33 22.68 20.15
N ASN A 507 -0.27 21.95 19.78
CA ASN A 507 0.97 22.53 19.24
C ASN A 507 0.85 22.83 17.73
N GLY A 508 -0.23 22.38 17.08
CA GLY A 508 -0.38 22.39 15.63
C GLY A 508 0.49 21.35 14.94
N ASP A 509 0.88 20.28 15.62
CA ASP A 509 1.45 19.08 15.02
C ASP A 509 0.35 18.14 14.54
N LEU A 510 0.57 17.50 13.40
CA LEU A 510 -0.38 16.51 12.87
C LEU A 510 -0.65 15.43 13.94
N ARG A 511 -1.93 15.10 14.15
CA ARG A 511 -2.38 13.92 14.89
C ARG A 511 -2.86 12.82 13.94
N MET A 512 -3.63 13.19 12.91
CA MET A 512 -4.13 12.25 11.90
C MET A 512 -4.55 12.97 10.61
N VAL A 513 -4.35 12.34 9.45
CA VAL A 513 -4.98 12.70 8.17
C VAL A 513 -5.78 11.50 7.66
N ILE A 514 -7.03 11.71 7.26
CA ILE A 514 -8.00 10.63 7.03
C ILE A 514 -9.14 11.06 6.09
N GLY A 515 -9.71 10.07 5.40
CA GLY A 515 -11.03 10.13 4.77
C GLY A 515 -11.51 8.72 4.42
N SER A 516 -12.58 8.59 3.64
CA SER A 516 -13.26 7.30 3.41
C SER A 516 -13.98 7.24 2.06
N CYS A 517 -14.30 6.03 1.62
CA CYS A 517 -15.05 5.71 0.39
C CYS A 517 -16.28 4.85 0.74
N GLY A 518 -17.33 4.89 -0.09
CA GLY A 518 -18.59 4.14 0.11
C GLY A 518 -19.81 5.03 0.38
N GLY A 519 -19.86 6.22 -0.23
CA GLY A 519 -20.94 7.19 -0.17
C GLY A 519 -21.45 7.56 1.22
N THR A 520 -22.75 7.38 1.47
CA THR A 520 -23.37 7.67 2.78
C THR A 520 -22.60 7.08 3.97
N LYS A 521 -21.90 5.95 3.79
CA LYS A 521 -21.09 5.31 4.84
C LYS A 521 -19.75 6.02 5.12
N ILE A 522 -19.30 6.94 4.27
CA ILE A 522 -18.02 7.69 4.41
C ILE A 522 -17.98 8.42 5.75
N THR A 523 -18.98 9.30 6.00
CA THR A 523 -19.04 10.14 7.21
C THR A 523 -19.01 9.31 8.49
N THR A 524 -19.82 8.23 8.55
CA THR A 524 -19.88 7.35 9.72
C THR A 524 -18.62 6.50 9.88
N SER A 525 -17.98 6.09 8.77
CA SER A 525 -16.76 5.27 8.80
C SER A 525 -15.53 6.07 9.23
N ALA A 526 -15.41 7.33 8.77
CA ALA A 526 -14.37 8.25 9.25
C ALA A 526 -14.52 8.47 10.77
N ALA A 527 -15.71 8.82 11.25
CA ALA A 527 -15.99 9.02 12.67
C ALA A 527 -15.74 7.75 13.51
N PHE A 528 -16.14 6.58 13.02
CA PHE A 528 -15.92 5.29 13.71
C PHE A 528 -14.43 4.95 13.84
N VAL A 529 -13.63 5.19 12.79
CA VAL A 529 -12.16 4.98 12.86
C VAL A 529 -11.50 6.01 13.78
N MET A 530 -11.84 7.30 13.65
CA MET A 530 -11.35 8.35 14.56
C MET A 530 -11.62 8.00 16.03
N ALA A 531 -12.87 7.71 16.40
CA ALA A 531 -13.23 7.43 17.79
C ALA A 531 -12.49 6.22 18.38
N ARG A 532 -12.25 5.17 17.57
CA ARG A 532 -11.51 3.98 18.00
C ARG A 532 -10.03 4.26 18.22
N THR A 533 -9.40 5.02 17.33
CA THR A 533 -7.97 5.34 17.41
C THR A 533 -7.64 6.43 18.42
N LEU A 534 -8.47 7.47 18.53
CA LEU A 534 -8.22 8.57 19.46
C LEU A 534 -8.50 8.18 20.92
N TRP A 535 -9.57 7.43 21.17
CA TRP A 535 -10.09 7.25 22.52
C TRP A 535 -10.16 5.79 23.01
N MET A 536 -10.41 4.82 22.12
CA MET A 536 -10.59 3.41 22.52
C MET A 536 -9.30 2.58 22.50
N ASN A 537 -8.12 3.23 22.37
CA ASN A 537 -6.80 2.60 22.33
C ASN A 537 -6.71 1.45 21.31
N ASN A 538 -7.24 1.65 20.10
CA ASN A 538 -6.95 0.81 18.94
C ASN A 538 -5.89 1.51 18.09
N THR A 539 -4.91 0.78 17.57
CA THR A 539 -4.05 1.30 16.49
C THR A 539 -4.89 1.66 15.27
N ILE A 540 -4.38 2.54 14.41
CA ILE A 540 -5.07 2.89 13.16
C ILE A 540 -5.38 1.68 12.27
N LYS A 541 -4.57 0.60 12.32
CA LYS A 541 -4.90 -0.68 11.66
C LYS A 541 -6.09 -1.37 12.30
N GLU A 542 -6.11 -1.55 13.62
CA GLU A 542 -7.23 -2.21 14.32
C GLU A 542 -8.55 -1.45 14.13
N ALA A 543 -8.50 -0.11 14.13
CA ALA A 543 -9.66 0.73 13.87
C ALA A 543 -10.17 0.62 12.42
N ILE A 544 -9.28 0.55 11.42
CA ILE A 544 -9.65 0.36 10.01
C ILE A 544 -10.11 -1.08 9.73
N ASP A 545 -9.46 -2.09 10.31
CA ASP A 545 -9.86 -3.48 10.17
C ASP A 545 -11.23 -3.74 10.79
N ALA A 546 -11.54 -3.11 11.94
CA ALA A 546 -12.75 -3.35 12.71
C ALA A 546 -14.04 -3.36 11.86
N PRO A 547 -14.94 -4.34 12.08
CA PRO A 547 -16.17 -4.48 11.31
C PRO A 547 -17.14 -3.36 11.68
N ARG A 548 -17.56 -2.60 10.67
CA ARG A 548 -18.27 -1.32 10.84
C ARG A 548 -19.78 -1.49 10.91
N ILE A 549 -20.41 -0.56 11.63
CA ILE A 549 -21.85 -0.34 11.72
C ILE A 549 -22.21 1.01 11.09
N HIS A 550 -23.44 1.16 10.61
CA HIS A 550 -23.93 2.37 9.96
C HIS A 550 -25.45 2.53 10.13
N HIS A 551 -25.92 3.78 10.14
CA HIS A 551 -27.33 4.11 10.03
C HIS A 551 -27.49 5.46 9.33
N GLN A 552 -28.39 5.55 8.33
CA GLN A 552 -28.60 6.75 7.49
C GLN A 552 -30.02 7.33 7.58
N LEU A 553 -30.70 7.05 8.69
CA LEU A 553 -32.13 7.31 8.96
C LEU A 553 -33.11 6.54 8.07
N TYR A 554 -32.90 6.47 6.74
CA TYR A 554 -33.77 5.75 5.80
C TYR A 554 -33.04 4.65 5.01
N PRO A 555 -33.43 3.37 5.13
CA PRO A 555 -34.45 2.83 6.06
C PRO A 555 -33.99 2.90 7.53
N MET A 556 -34.92 2.73 8.47
CA MET A 556 -34.64 2.62 9.91
C MET A 556 -34.05 1.25 10.26
N LYS A 557 -32.86 0.95 9.70
CA LYS A 557 -32.14 -0.32 9.85
C LYS A 557 -30.65 -0.08 10.08
N VAL A 558 -30.11 -0.73 11.10
CA VAL A 558 -28.67 -0.76 11.39
C VAL A 558 -28.00 -1.68 10.37
N GLY A 559 -27.28 -1.07 9.44
CA GLY A 559 -26.43 -1.78 8.50
C GLY A 559 -25.11 -2.18 9.16
N TYR A 560 -24.70 -3.46 9.03
CA TYR A 560 -23.47 -3.95 9.66
C TYR A 560 -22.62 -4.85 8.73
N GLN A 561 -21.30 -4.80 8.90
CA GLN A 561 -20.36 -5.70 8.21
C GLN A 561 -20.34 -7.10 8.82
N TYR A 562 -20.02 -8.11 7.99
CA TYR A 562 -19.57 -9.40 8.50
C TYR A 562 -18.35 -9.20 9.43
N GLY A 563 -18.31 -9.94 10.54
CA GLY A 563 -17.30 -9.81 11.58
C GLY A 563 -17.79 -9.12 12.86
N VAL A 564 -18.90 -8.36 12.83
CA VAL A 564 -19.55 -7.91 14.09
C VAL A 564 -20.07 -9.16 14.83
N LEU A 565 -19.85 -9.21 16.14
CA LEU A 565 -20.28 -10.36 16.95
C LEU A 565 -21.80 -10.53 16.95
N LYS A 566 -22.25 -11.78 16.83
CA LYS A 566 -23.66 -12.18 16.98
C LYS A 566 -24.29 -11.67 18.27
N SER A 567 -23.58 -11.79 19.39
CA SER A 567 -24.03 -11.28 20.70
C SER A 567 -24.25 -9.76 20.72
N VAL A 568 -23.40 -9.00 20.03
CA VAL A 568 -23.55 -7.55 19.87
C VAL A 568 -24.75 -7.20 18.97
N ILE A 569 -24.96 -7.96 17.90
CA ILE A 569 -26.13 -7.80 16.99
C ILE A 569 -27.43 -8.09 17.74
N GLU A 570 -27.51 -9.22 18.46
CA GLU A 570 -28.65 -9.56 19.32
C GLU A 570 -28.85 -8.53 20.44
N GLY A 571 -27.78 -7.96 20.98
CA GLY A 571 -27.83 -6.88 21.97
C GLY A 571 -28.46 -5.60 21.41
N LEU A 572 -28.08 -5.20 20.20
CA LEU A 572 -28.70 -4.06 19.51
C LEU A 572 -30.18 -4.33 19.18
N GLN A 573 -30.53 -5.56 18.78
CA GLN A 573 -31.92 -5.97 18.57
C GLN A 573 -32.76 -5.93 19.87
N LYS A 574 -32.19 -6.33 21.02
CA LYS A 574 -32.83 -6.21 22.35
C LYS A 574 -33.06 -4.75 22.77
N LEU A 575 -32.26 -3.80 22.26
CA LEU A 575 -32.49 -2.35 22.39
C LEU A 575 -33.48 -1.78 21.36
N GLY A 576 -34.08 -2.62 20.52
CA GLY A 576 -35.13 -2.26 19.53
C GLY A 576 -34.64 -1.99 18.10
N HIS A 577 -33.34 -2.11 17.82
CA HIS A 577 -32.80 -1.87 16.47
C HIS A 577 -33.13 -3.02 15.51
N GLU A 578 -33.80 -2.74 14.40
CA GLU A 578 -33.78 -3.64 13.23
C GLU A 578 -32.36 -3.65 12.63
N THR A 579 -31.80 -4.83 12.36
CA THR A 579 -30.44 -4.99 11.82
C THR A 579 -30.44 -5.65 10.44
N ALA A 580 -29.46 -5.31 9.59
CA ALA A 580 -29.27 -5.92 8.28
C ALA A 580 -27.76 -6.00 7.92
N ARG A 581 -27.27 -7.19 7.56
CA ARG A 581 -25.87 -7.35 7.15
C ARG A 581 -25.67 -6.78 5.73
N TYR A 582 -24.54 -6.14 5.48
CA TYR A 582 -24.14 -5.77 4.12
C TYR A 582 -23.93 -7.02 3.25
N ARG A 583 -24.43 -6.97 2.01
CA ARG A 583 -24.12 -7.94 0.94
C ARG A 583 -22.79 -7.65 0.23
N GLY A 584 -22.27 -6.42 0.35
CA GLY A 584 -21.03 -5.97 -0.29
C GLY A 584 -20.02 -5.36 0.70
N ARG A 585 -18.92 -4.81 0.16
CA ARG A 585 -17.75 -4.35 0.94
C ARG A 585 -18.04 -3.28 2.00
N GLY A 586 -19.10 -2.49 1.82
CA GLY A 586 -19.56 -1.48 2.78
C GLY A 586 -18.85 -0.14 2.59
N SER A 587 -17.66 0.01 3.18
CA SER A 587 -16.85 1.23 3.10
C SER A 587 -15.35 0.91 3.14
N VAL A 588 -14.55 1.90 2.77
CA VAL A 588 -13.07 1.85 2.72
C VAL A 588 -12.53 3.07 3.46
N VAL A 589 -11.44 2.93 4.21
CA VAL A 589 -10.77 4.05 4.92
C VAL A 589 -9.28 4.02 4.62
N CYS A 590 -8.72 5.21 4.37
CA CYS A 590 -7.29 5.41 4.17
C CYS A 590 -6.83 6.56 5.08
N ALA A 591 -5.93 6.24 6.02
CA ALA A 591 -5.51 7.17 7.06
C ALA A 591 -4.02 7.05 7.38
N ILE A 592 -3.43 8.16 7.81
CA ILE A 592 -2.09 8.23 8.40
C ILE A 592 -2.21 8.94 9.75
N GLU A 593 -1.89 8.22 10.81
CA GLU A 593 -1.80 8.71 12.18
C GLU A 593 -0.36 9.16 12.46
N LYS A 594 -0.16 10.24 13.24
CA LYS A 594 1.14 10.62 13.80
C LYS A 594 1.09 10.44 15.32
N LEU A 595 2.06 9.71 15.86
CA LEU A 595 2.17 9.38 17.28
C LEU A 595 3.64 9.21 17.66
N ASN A 596 4.09 9.83 18.77
CA ASN A 596 5.46 9.73 19.28
C ASN A 596 6.57 9.96 18.23
N GLY A 597 6.40 10.99 17.39
CA GLY A 597 7.36 11.33 16.33
C GLY A 597 7.38 10.39 15.13
N LEU A 598 6.43 9.46 15.02
CA LEU A 598 6.35 8.42 14.00
C LEU A 598 5.02 8.50 13.26
N LEU A 599 5.05 8.24 11.95
CA LEU A 599 3.85 8.10 11.13
C LEU A 599 3.43 6.62 11.08
N TYR A 600 2.13 6.37 11.19
CA TYR A 600 1.49 5.07 11.16
C TYR A 600 0.38 5.12 10.11
N GLY A 601 0.60 4.53 8.94
CA GLY A 601 -0.37 4.50 7.86
C GLY A 601 -0.96 3.11 7.66
N ASN A 602 -2.26 3.05 7.37
CA ASN A 602 -2.93 1.81 6.99
C ASN A 602 -4.04 2.11 5.98
N ALA A 603 -4.08 1.34 4.89
CA ALA A 603 -5.15 1.36 3.89
C ALA A 603 -6.07 0.14 4.06
N ASP A 604 -7.35 0.29 3.73
CA ASP A 604 -8.35 -0.76 3.96
C ASP A 604 -8.11 -2.01 3.10
N TYR A 605 -7.99 -3.16 3.76
CA TYR A 605 -7.86 -4.47 3.11
C TYR A 605 -9.03 -4.76 2.16
N ARG A 606 -10.22 -4.15 2.39
CA ARG A 606 -11.43 -4.31 1.56
C ARG A 606 -11.23 -3.87 0.09
N ARG A 607 -10.19 -3.10 -0.22
CA ARG A 607 -9.76 -2.78 -1.61
C ARG A 607 -8.36 -3.23 -2.00
N ASN A 608 -7.57 -3.81 -1.08
CA ASN A 608 -6.12 -4.02 -1.24
C ASN A 608 -5.33 -2.71 -1.50
N GLY A 609 -5.77 -1.59 -0.89
CA GLY A 609 -5.03 -0.33 -0.94
C GLY A 609 -3.66 -0.44 -0.27
N GLY A 610 -2.79 0.54 -0.51
CA GLY A 610 -1.41 0.53 -0.03
C GLY A 610 -0.96 1.84 0.62
N VAL A 611 0.20 1.76 1.27
CA VAL A 611 0.86 2.92 1.90
C VAL A 611 2.36 2.85 1.61
N SER A 612 2.92 3.94 1.08
CA SER A 612 4.33 4.07 0.68
C SER A 612 5.06 5.18 1.45
N VAL A 613 6.40 5.20 1.34
CA VAL A 613 7.31 5.92 2.23
C VAL A 613 8.25 6.85 1.48
N ALA A 614 8.18 8.15 1.79
CA ALA A 614 9.23 9.08 1.37
C ALA A 614 10.49 8.82 2.23
N GLY A 615 11.41 8.01 1.72
CA GLY A 615 12.64 7.60 2.41
C GLY A 615 13.90 7.93 1.61
N ASP A 616 14.81 8.72 2.20
CA ASP A 616 16.04 9.18 1.56
C ASP A 616 17.01 8.06 1.09
N ASP A 617 16.93 6.85 1.66
CA ASP A 617 18.01 5.84 1.62
C ASP A 617 17.80 4.69 0.60
N ALA A 618 16.71 4.66 -0.18
CA ALA A 618 16.37 3.54 -1.09
C ALA A 618 17.19 3.48 -2.41
N VAL A 619 18.01 4.50 -2.68
CA VAL A 619 18.61 4.78 -4.01
C VAL A 619 19.36 3.58 -4.62
N CYS A 620 20.18 2.89 -3.83
CA CYS A 620 21.02 1.81 -4.35
C CYS A 620 20.24 0.51 -4.64
N ALA A 621 19.13 0.28 -3.93
CA ALA A 621 18.22 -0.83 -4.22
C ALA A 621 17.45 -0.57 -5.52
N GLU A 622 16.97 0.66 -5.72
CA GLU A 622 16.30 1.06 -6.97
C GLU A 622 17.23 1.03 -8.19
N ILE A 623 18.53 1.33 -8.05
CA ILE A 623 19.52 1.14 -9.12
C ILE A 623 19.64 -0.35 -9.50
N GLY A 624 19.82 -1.25 -8.52
CA GLY A 624 19.84 -2.69 -8.77
C GLY A 624 18.57 -3.20 -9.47
N LYS A 625 17.40 -2.71 -9.04
CA LYS A 625 16.09 -2.95 -9.64
C LYS A 625 15.95 -2.38 -11.05
N SER A 626 16.53 -1.20 -11.33
CA SER A 626 16.55 -0.63 -12.68
C SER A 626 17.39 -1.47 -13.64
N ILE A 627 18.50 -2.07 -13.18
CA ILE A 627 19.33 -2.94 -14.02
C ILE A 627 18.60 -4.23 -14.39
N LEU A 628 17.84 -4.84 -13.47
CA LEU A 628 16.97 -5.99 -13.80
C LEU A 628 15.89 -5.59 -14.81
N LYS A 629 15.28 -4.40 -14.67
CA LYS A 629 14.32 -3.86 -15.65
C LYS A 629 14.95 -3.60 -17.03
N LYS A 630 16.24 -3.24 -17.09
CA LYS A 630 17.03 -3.09 -18.33
C LYS A 630 17.42 -4.46 -18.97
N ASN A 631 16.86 -5.59 -18.52
CA ASN A 631 17.22 -6.98 -18.88
C ASN A 631 18.63 -7.44 -18.43
N GLY A 632 19.27 -6.71 -17.50
CA GLY A 632 20.50 -7.15 -16.85
C GLY A 632 20.30 -8.42 -16.00
N SER A 633 21.38 -9.13 -15.75
CA SER A 633 21.38 -10.32 -14.89
C SER A 633 21.36 -9.96 -13.40
N ALA A 634 21.19 -10.98 -12.55
CA ALA A 634 21.39 -10.82 -11.10
C ALA A 634 22.82 -10.33 -10.74
N VAL A 635 23.80 -10.62 -11.60
CA VAL A 635 25.19 -10.15 -11.45
C VAL A 635 25.33 -8.69 -11.88
N ASP A 636 24.77 -8.29 -13.03
CA ASP A 636 24.73 -6.86 -13.44
C ASP A 636 24.08 -6.00 -12.34
N SER A 637 22.95 -6.48 -11.82
CA SER A 637 22.13 -5.83 -10.80
C SER A 637 22.86 -5.67 -9.46
N VAL A 638 23.49 -6.73 -8.94
CA VAL A 638 24.24 -6.63 -7.68
C VAL A 638 25.49 -5.75 -7.83
N ILE A 639 26.12 -5.74 -9.00
CA ILE A 639 27.29 -4.88 -9.26
C ILE A 639 26.90 -3.40 -9.18
N ALA A 640 25.88 -2.98 -9.94
CA ALA A 640 25.42 -1.59 -9.93
C ALA A 640 24.89 -1.13 -8.56
N ALA A 641 24.15 -2.00 -7.86
CA ALA A 641 23.71 -1.72 -6.49
C ALA A 641 24.89 -1.58 -5.52
N SER A 642 25.91 -2.44 -5.64
CA SER A 642 27.11 -2.40 -4.78
C SER A 642 27.99 -1.18 -5.07
N LEU A 643 28.09 -0.76 -6.34
CA LEU A 643 28.77 0.49 -6.73
C LEU A 643 28.12 1.70 -6.07
N CYS A 644 26.78 1.83 -6.13
CA CYS A 644 26.07 2.86 -5.37
C CYS A 644 26.30 2.73 -3.85
N THR A 645 26.24 1.51 -3.33
CA THR A 645 26.41 1.23 -1.88
C THR A 645 27.81 1.63 -1.39
N SER A 646 28.83 1.60 -2.26
CA SER A 646 30.17 2.09 -1.94
C SER A 646 30.23 3.59 -1.65
N LEU A 647 29.28 4.38 -2.16
CA LEU A 647 29.13 5.80 -1.80
C LEU A 647 28.36 5.94 -0.48
N GLY A 648 27.21 5.27 -0.38
CA GLY A 648 26.31 5.37 0.79
C GLY A 648 26.83 4.71 2.07
N PHE A 649 27.80 3.80 1.98
CA PHE A 649 28.35 3.05 3.11
C PHE A 649 29.88 2.86 3.00
N MET A 650 30.57 3.87 2.46
CA MET A 650 32.03 3.90 2.23
C MET A 650 32.88 3.46 3.43
N GLN A 651 32.40 3.67 4.66
CA GLN A 651 33.10 3.27 5.88
C GLN A 651 33.07 1.75 6.15
N SER A 652 32.46 0.95 5.29
CA SER A 652 32.19 -0.48 5.53
C SER A 652 32.26 -1.38 4.29
N MET A 653 32.28 -0.80 3.09
CA MET A 653 32.64 -1.48 1.84
C MET A 653 33.07 -0.43 0.81
N GLY A 654 33.75 -0.86 -0.25
CA GLY A 654 34.03 0.00 -1.38
C GLY A 654 34.84 -0.69 -2.46
N ILE A 655 35.21 0.05 -3.50
CA ILE A 655 35.84 -0.49 -4.73
C ILE A 655 37.27 -1.04 -4.59
N GLY A 656 37.66 -1.38 -3.36
CA GLY A 656 38.67 -2.38 -3.04
C GLY A 656 38.61 -2.84 -1.57
N GLY A 657 37.41 -3.06 -1.04
CA GLY A 657 37.25 -4.08 -0.02
C GLY A 657 37.54 -5.47 -0.58
N GLY A 658 37.66 -6.46 0.29
CA GLY A 658 37.52 -7.84 -0.13
C GLY A 658 36.04 -8.20 -0.24
N LEU A 659 35.63 -8.83 -1.35
CA LEU A 659 34.29 -9.39 -1.47
C LEU A 659 34.29 -10.90 -1.64
N VAL A 660 33.20 -11.52 -1.19
CA VAL A 660 32.83 -12.89 -1.56
C VAL A 660 31.43 -12.87 -2.14
N MET A 661 31.23 -13.64 -3.21
CA MET A 661 29.99 -13.67 -3.96
C MET A 661 29.60 -15.12 -4.26
N THR A 662 28.44 -15.53 -3.75
CA THR A 662 27.82 -16.81 -4.06
C THR A 662 26.75 -16.56 -5.13
N ILE A 663 26.96 -17.12 -6.31
CA ILE A 663 26.11 -16.95 -7.50
C ILE A 663 25.41 -18.29 -7.76
N TYR A 664 24.09 -18.28 -7.92
CA TYR A 664 23.33 -19.42 -8.43
C TYR A 664 22.88 -19.15 -9.86
N ASP A 665 23.38 -19.97 -10.77
CA ASP A 665 22.92 -20.07 -12.17
C ASP A 665 21.77 -21.07 -12.22
N LYS A 666 20.56 -20.59 -12.50
CA LYS A 666 19.34 -21.41 -12.55
C LYS A 666 19.25 -22.24 -13.83
N ALA A 667 19.88 -21.80 -14.92
CA ALA A 667 19.89 -22.52 -16.19
C ALA A 667 20.76 -23.79 -16.12
N THR A 668 21.94 -23.72 -15.48
CA THR A 668 22.80 -24.91 -15.26
C THR A 668 22.60 -25.58 -13.90
N LYS A 669 21.78 -24.99 -13.03
CA LYS A 669 21.55 -25.35 -11.61
C LYS A 669 22.83 -25.35 -10.75
N LYS A 670 23.86 -24.58 -11.11
CA LYS A 670 25.17 -24.59 -10.44
C LYS A 670 25.34 -23.42 -9.48
N VAL A 671 25.91 -23.71 -8.31
CA VAL A 671 26.43 -22.70 -7.38
C VAL A 671 27.88 -22.41 -7.72
N TYR A 672 28.15 -21.17 -8.10
CA TYR A 672 29.49 -20.63 -8.24
C TYR A 672 29.84 -19.82 -6.99
N TYR A 673 31.07 -19.99 -6.49
CA TYR A 673 31.59 -19.21 -5.38
C TYR A 673 32.80 -18.43 -5.90
N LEU A 674 32.62 -17.13 -6.08
CA LEU A 674 33.68 -16.20 -6.41
C LEU A 674 34.24 -15.65 -5.10
N ASN A 675 35.55 -15.79 -4.92
CA ASN A 675 36.25 -15.23 -3.78
C ASN A 675 37.24 -14.17 -4.28
N ALA A 676 36.84 -12.92 -4.04
CA ALA A 676 37.60 -11.71 -4.25
C ALA A 676 37.99 -11.12 -2.87
N ARG A 677 38.25 -12.00 -1.89
CA ARG A 677 38.89 -11.61 -0.62
C ARG A 677 40.31 -11.14 -0.90
N ASP A 678 40.76 -10.31 0.01
CA ASP A 678 42.08 -9.75 0.10
C ASP A 678 43.18 -10.80 0.16
N ARG A 679 44.38 -10.42 -0.25
CA ARG A 679 45.64 -11.12 -0.05
C ARG A 679 46.59 -10.27 0.81
N ALA A 680 47.67 -10.83 1.30
CA ALA A 680 48.81 -10.05 1.76
C ALA A 680 49.66 -9.58 0.55
N PRO A 681 50.26 -8.38 0.58
CA PRO A 681 51.19 -7.93 -0.46
C PRO A 681 52.35 -8.91 -0.67
N LEU A 682 52.95 -8.93 -1.86
CA LEU A 682 54.01 -9.89 -2.19
C LEU A 682 55.33 -9.64 -1.43
N GLY A 683 55.56 -8.41 -0.99
CA GLY A 683 56.76 -8.01 -0.24
C GLY A 683 56.69 -8.22 1.27
N VAL A 684 55.60 -8.78 1.82
CA VAL A 684 55.50 -9.00 3.27
C VAL A 684 56.43 -10.11 3.75
N HIS A 685 56.92 -9.96 4.98
CA HIS A 685 57.57 -11.03 5.72
C HIS A 685 56.79 -11.30 7.01
N LYS A 686 56.97 -12.49 7.59
CA LYS A 686 56.26 -12.95 8.80
C LYS A 686 56.42 -12.01 10.02
N ASP A 687 57.50 -11.21 10.04
CA ASP A 687 57.91 -10.33 11.14
C ASP A 687 57.60 -8.84 10.85
N ILE A 688 56.74 -8.52 9.87
CA ILE A 688 56.46 -7.14 9.41
C ILE A 688 55.91 -6.21 10.52
N TYR A 689 55.20 -6.77 11.50
CA TYR A 689 54.66 -6.05 12.67
C TYR A 689 55.46 -6.30 13.95
N LYS A 690 56.65 -6.89 13.84
CA LYS A 690 57.50 -7.11 15.01
C LYS A 690 57.82 -5.75 15.65
N ASP A 691 57.56 -5.66 16.94
CA ASP A 691 57.71 -4.44 17.75
C ASP A 691 56.81 -3.26 17.31
N LYS A 692 55.80 -3.51 16.44
CA LYS A 692 54.84 -2.52 15.89
C LYS A 692 53.46 -3.14 15.55
N SER A 693 52.75 -3.66 16.55
CA SER A 693 51.42 -4.28 16.39
C SER A 693 50.38 -3.36 15.76
N GLU A 694 50.28 -2.11 16.24
CA GLU A 694 49.29 -1.10 15.79
C GLU A 694 49.27 -0.90 14.26
N ALA A 695 50.41 -1.14 13.60
CA ALA A 695 50.56 -1.00 12.16
C ALA A 695 49.84 -2.09 11.34
N SER A 696 49.17 -3.07 11.97
CA SER A 696 48.17 -3.93 11.29
C SER A 696 46.81 -3.26 11.10
N LEU A 697 46.53 -2.18 11.86
CA LEU A 697 45.24 -1.50 11.88
C LEU A 697 45.23 -0.22 11.05
N GLU A 698 46.25 0.63 11.17
CA GLU A 698 46.26 1.96 10.55
C GLU A 698 47.56 2.23 9.77
N GLY A 699 47.48 3.06 8.73
CA GLY A 699 48.63 3.42 7.89
C GLY A 699 49.00 2.38 6.82
N ALA A 700 50.00 2.74 5.99
CA ALA A 700 50.37 2.03 4.76
C ALA A 700 50.96 0.61 4.94
N LEU A 701 50.97 0.06 6.16
CA LEU A 701 51.35 -1.33 6.44
C LEU A 701 50.13 -2.21 6.77
N ALA A 702 49.04 -1.65 7.30
CA ALA A 702 47.84 -2.31 7.85
C ALA A 702 47.03 -3.16 6.86
N VAL A 703 47.56 -3.30 5.66
CA VAL A 703 46.81 -2.88 4.51
C VAL A 703 46.97 -3.99 3.48
N ALA A 704 45.84 -4.60 3.09
CA ALA A 704 45.83 -5.83 2.32
C ALA A 704 45.30 -5.60 0.90
N VAL A 705 46.02 -6.15 -0.06
CA VAL A 705 45.62 -6.19 -1.46
C VAL A 705 44.19 -6.82 -1.58
N PRO A 706 43.15 -6.31 -2.29
CA PRO A 706 41.73 -6.72 -2.24
C PRO A 706 41.19 -7.25 -3.60
N GLY A 707 39.94 -7.68 -3.65
CA GLY A 707 39.38 -8.20 -4.90
C GLY A 707 38.21 -7.45 -5.51
N GLU A 708 37.62 -6.41 -4.88
CA GLU A 708 36.29 -5.90 -5.26
C GLU A 708 36.04 -5.78 -6.79
N ILE A 709 36.75 -4.87 -7.47
CA ILE A 709 36.57 -4.63 -8.91
C ILE A 709 36.95 -5.85 -9.75
N ALA A 710 38.00 -6.59 -9.38
CA ALA A 710 38.39 -7.82 -10.06
C ALA A 710 37.32 -8.92 -9.91
N GLY A 711 36.59 -8.94 -8.79
CA GLY A 711 35.47 -9.82 -8.52
C GLY A 711 34.22 -9.45 -9.30
N TYR A 712 33.87 -8.16 -9.34
CA TYR A 712 32.80 -7.65 -10.20
C TYR A 712 33.09 -7.93 -11.68
N TRP A 713 34.30 -7.67 -12.15
CA TRP A 713 34.72 -7.97 -13.53
C TRP A 713 34.68 -9.47 -13.85
N ALA A 714 35.23 -10.33 -12.98
CA ALA A 714 35.22 -11.77 -13.19
C ALA A 714 33.81 -12.41 -13.07
N ALA A 715 32.88 -11.77 -12.34
CA ALA A 715 31.47 -12.13 -12.36
C ALA A 715 30.78 -11.66 -13.65
N HIS A 716 30.98 -10.39 -14.04
CA HIS A 716 30.38 -9.77 -15.22
C HIS A 716 30.81 -10.45 -16.53
N GLN A 717 32.10 -10.70 -16.72
CA GLN A 717 32.65 -11.43 -17.87
C GLN A 717 32.13 -12.88 -18.01
N ARG A 718 31.39 -13.38 -17.03
CA ARG A 718 30.82 -14.75 -17.01
C ARG A 718 29.29 -14.79 -16.97
N PHE A 719 28.65 -13.81 -16.34
CA PHE A 719 27.21 -13.81 -16.05
C PHE A 719 26.52 -12.47 -16.34
N GLY A 720 27.28 -11.44 -16.73
CA GLY A 720 26.73 -10.15 -17.13
C GLY A 720 26.03 -10.21 -18.49
N LYS A 721 25.11 -9.29 -18.71
CA LYS A 721 24.34 -9.15 -19.96
C LYS A 721 24.40 -7.72 -20.51
N LEU A 722 24.44 -6.72 -19.64
CA LEU A 722 24.63 -5.33 -20.03
C LEU A 722 26.10 -5.01 -20.32
N PRO A 723 26.39 -3.99 -21.16
CA PRO A 723 27.72 -3.41 -21.24
C PRO A 723 28.23 -3.03 -19.85
N TRP A 724 29.52 -3.26 -19.59
CA TRP A 724 30.15 -3.00 -18.29
C TRP A 724 29.98 -1.55 -17.82
N ALA A 725 30.07 -0.59 -18.76
CA ALA A 725 29.92 0.85 -18.46
C ALA A 725 28.53 1.21 -17.94
N ASP A 726 27.46 0.57 -18.46
CA ASP A 726 26.07 0.88 -18.11
C ASP A 726 25.82 0.72 -16.60
N LEU A 727 26.52 -0.23 -15.96
CA LEU A 727 26.43 -0.53 -14.53
C LEU A 727 26.95 0.60 -13.63
N PHE A 728 27.79 1.48 -14.17
CA PHE A 728 28.38 2.61 -13.45
C PHE A 728 27.58 3.90 -13.62
N THR A 729 26.80 4.04 -14.71
CA THR A 729 26.07 5.27 -15.09
C THR A 729 25.35 5.94 -13.93
N ASP A 730 24.50 5.18 -13.24
CA ASP A 730 23.65 5.69 -12.16
C ASP A 730 24.49 6.05 -10.90
N THR A 731 25.66 5.41 -10.71
CA THR A 731 26.62 5.72 -9.63
C THR A 731 27.47 6.95 -9.95
N ILE A 732 27.88 7.14 -11.22
CA ILE A 732 28.62 8.33 -11.68
C ILE A 732 27.76 9.58 -11.47
N ALA A 733 26.49 9.54 -11.86
CA ALA A 733 25.55 10.64 -11.64
C ALA A 733 25.36 10.99 -10.15
N LEU A 734 25.48 10.01 -9.24
CA LEU A 734 25.46 10.25 -7.79
C LEU A 734 26.77 10.90 -7.29
N CYS A 735 27.93 10.51 -7.83
CA CYS A 735 29.19 11.18 -7.54
C CYS A 735 29.19 12.65 -7.98
N GLU A 736 28.67 12.94 -9.18
CA GLU A 736 28.58 14.30 -9.74
C GLU A 736 27.58 15.19 -8.99
N LYS A 737 26.45 14.62 -8.55
CA LYS A 737 25.40 15.31 -7.80
C LYS A 737 25.74 15.52 -6.31
N GLY A 738 26.63 14.70 -5.76
CA GLY A 738 26.98 14.67 -4.34
C GLY A 738 26.04 13.78 -3.51
N TRP A 739 26.61 13.15 -2.47
CA TRP A 739 25.90 12.23 -1.57
C TRP A 739 25.63 12.85 -0.19
N LYS A 740 24.49 12.52 0.41
CA LYS A 740 24.05 13.00 1.73
C LYS A 740 24.49 12.03 2.82
N LEU A 741 25.39 12.45 3.71
CA LEU A 741 25.83 11.64 4.85
C LEU A 741 24.65 11.24 5.74
N SER A 742 24.48 9.94 5.96
CA SER A 742 23.54 9.38 6.93
C SER A 742 24.05 9.58 8.37
N GLN A 743 23.15 9.55 9.35
CA GLN A 743 23.55 9.69 10.76
C GLN A 743 24.47 8.56 11.23
N ILE A 744 24.36 7.35 10.65
CA ILE A 744 25.26 6.24 10.96
C ILE A 744 26.67 6.56 10.43
N GLN A 745 26.80 6.97 9.16
CA GLN A 745 28.08 7.41 8.60
C GLN A 745 28.70 8.54 9.44
N LEU A 746 27.93 9.55 9.83
CA LEU A 746 28.41 10.66 10.66
C LEU A 746 28.90 10.19 12.04
N ASN A 747 28.17 9.29 12.69
CA ASN A 747 28.56 8.70 13.98
C ASN A 747 29.80 7.78 13.88
N ASP A 748 30.06 7.18 12.71
CA ASP A 748 31.29 6.44 12.44
C ASP A 748 32.47 7.39 12.17
N LEU A 749 32.23 8.47 11.42
CA LEU A 749 33.23 9.45 11.02
C LEU A 749 33.79 10.21 12.24
N LEU A 750 32.91 10.63 13.15
CA LEU A 750 33.26 11.22 14.45
C LEU A 750 34.03 10.25 15.38
N ARG A 751 33.98 8.93 15.14
CA ARG A 751 34.74 7.92 15.92
C ARG A 751 36.13 7.60 15.34
N LYS A 752 36.46 8.08 14.14
CA LYS A 752 37.77 7.90 13.48
C LYS A 752 38.45 9.22 13.06
N GLU A 753 37.98 10.35 13.58
CA GLU A 753 38.44 11.71 13.23
C GLU A 753 39.97 11.87 13.29
N GLU A 754 40.64 11.43 14.36
CA GLU A 754 42.10 11.56 14.50
C GLU A 754 42.90 10.70 13.49
N CYS A 755 42.26 9.72 12.86
CA CYS A 755 42.87 8.78 11.92
C CYS A 755 42.65 9.22 10.46
N ILE A 756 41.42 9.63 10.13
CA ILE A 756 41.03 10.15 8.81
C ILE A 756 41.82 11.41 8.42
N ASN A 757 42.25 12.21 9.40
CA ASN A 757 43.04 13.42 9.18
C ASN A 757 44.53 13.19 8.81
N LYS A 758 45.01 11.94 8.64
CA LYS A 758 46.46 11.64 8.60
C LYS A 758 47.07 11.08 7.29
N ASP A 759 46.30 10.56 6.32
CA ASP A 759 46.90 9.99 5.09
C ASP A 759 46.20 10.46 3.80
N PRO A 760 46.92 11.21 2.94
CA PRO A 760 46.41 11.70 1.67
C PRO A 760 46.76 10.79 0.49
N THR A 761 47.51 9.69 0.64
CA THR A 761 48.24 9.03 -0.48
C THR A 761 47.71 7.63 -0.85
N LEU A 762 46.95 6.94 0.02
CA LEU A 762 46.35 5.63 -0.27
C LEU A 762 44.79 5.66 -0.39
N ARG A 763 44.18 5.77 -1.59
CA ARG A 763 42.74 5.58 -1.92
C ARG A 763 42.64 4.86 -3.28
N SER A 764 43.26 3.69 -3.36
CA SER A 764 43.94 3.17 -4.56
C SER A 764 44.11 1.64 -4.50
N LEU A 765 43.10 0.94 -4.01
CA LEU A 765 43.20 -0.45 -3.53
C LEU A 765 43.55 -1.55 -4.59
N PHE A 766 44.84 -1.79 -4.87
CA PHE A 766 45.55 -3.01 -4.35
C PHE A 766 45.11 -4.37 -5.08
N VAL A 767 45.45 -5.67 -4.72
CA VAL A 767 44.95 -6.91 -5.48
C VAL A 767 45.59 -7.08 -6.87
N ASN A 768 46.92 -7.19 -6.94
CA ASN A 768 47.52 -8.16 -7.88
C ASN A 768 48.74 -8.94 -7.33
N GLU A 769 49.19 -10.09 -7.85
CA GLU A 769 48.67 -10.94 -8.96
C GLU A 769 48.96 -12.46 -8.81
N THR A 770 49.95 -12.83 -7.99
CA THR A 770 50.83 -13.98 -8.31
C THR A 770 50.33 -15.37 -7.93
N THR A 771 49.57 -15.53 -6.84
CA THR A 771 49.32 -16.87 -6.23
C THR A 771 48.26 -17.74 -6.92
N LYS A 772 47.53 -17.19 -7.90
CA LYS A 772 46.59 -17.81 -8.87
C LYS A 772 45.62 -18.96 -8.48
N GLU A 773 45.54 -19.47 -7.25
CA GLU A 773 44.64 -20.58 -6.88
C GLU A 773 43.87 -20.45 -5.54
N PHE A 774 42.88 -21.35 -5.33
CA PHE A 774 41.93 -21.44 -4.20
C PHE A 774 41.43 -22.90 -4.02
N LYS A 775 41.36 -23.44 -2.79
CA LYS A 775 40.81 -24.80 -2.52
C LYS A 775 39.92 -24.88 -1.24
N LYS A 776 39.20 -26.00 -1.04
CA LYS A 776 37.92 -26.13 -0.27
C LYS A 776 37.92 -27.26 0.82
N PRO A 777 36.87 -27.38 1.69
CA PRO A 777 36.96 -28.04 3.02
C PRO A 777 36.19 -29.38 3.18
N GLY A 778 36.19 -29.98 4.40
CA GLY A 778 35.32 -31.10 4.77
C GLY A 778 35.13 -31.39 6.29
N ASN A 779 33.93 -31.87 6.64
CA ASN A 779 33.53 -32.65 7.85
C ASN A 779 33.66 -32.14 9.31
N TYR A 780 34.26 -30.98 9.64
CA TYR A 780 34.42 -30.54 11.05
C TYR A 780 33.11 -30.47 11.87
N ALA A 781 32.02 -29.93 11.30
CA ALA A 781 30.79 -29.59 12.04
C ALA A 781 30.09 -30.77 12.77
N ARG A 782 30.25 -32.01 12.30
CA ARG A 782 29.65 -33.19 12.97
C ARG A 782 30.37 -33.55 14.28
N ALA A 783 31.67 -33.29 14.38
CA ALA A 783 32.44 -33.55 15.59
C ALA A 783 32.10 -32.55 16.72
N ILE A 784 31.78 -31.30 16.36
CA ILE A 784 31.40 -30.25 17.32
C ILE A 784 29.99 -30.45 17.87
N LYS A 785 29.00 -30.87 17.05
CA LYS A 785 27.64 -31.15 17.55
C LYS A 785 27.66 -32.20 18.68
N ALA A 786 28.54 -33.19 18.61
CA ALA A 786 28.66 -34.24 19.63
C ALA A 786 29.21 -33.77 20.99
N ARG A 787 29.63 -32.50 21.12
CA ARG A 787 30.06 -31.86 22.39
C ARG A 787 29.05 -30.82 22.92
N ILE A 788 27.87 -30.73 22.32
CA ILE A 788 26.79 -29.88 22.80
C ILE A 788 25.89 -30.75 23.69
N ASP A 789 25.69 -30.31 24.93
CA ASP A 789 24.81 -30.93 25.92
C ASP A 789 23.59 -30.01 26.08
N ASP A 790 22.41 -30.46 25.63
CA ASP A 790 21.19 -29.64 25.64
C ASP A 790 20.72 -29.28 27.08
N SER A 791 21.36 -29.83 28.12
CA SER A 791 21.05 -29.56 29.54
C SER A 791 22.01 -28.60 30.25
N ARG A 792 23.18 -28.27 29.68
CA ARG A 792 24.21 -27.41 30.30
C ARG A 792 25.32 -26.99 29.34
N THR A 793 25.97 -25.86 29.63
CA THR A 793 27.25 -25.47 28.99
C THR A 793 28.47 -25.80 29.86
N TRP A 794 29.63 -25.90 29.23
CA TRP A 794 30.92 -26.01 29.92
C TRP A 794 31.63 -24.65 29.89
N ASN A 795 32.05 -24.12 31.04
CA ASN A 795 32.77 -22.83 31.13
C ASN A 795 34.28 -22.95 30.92
N ASP A 796 34.73 -24.03 30.26
CA ASP A 796 36.10 -24.26 29.84
C ASP A 796 36.20 -24.18 28.32
N ALA A 797 37.09 -23.32 27.82
CA ALA A 797 37.32 -23.19 26.39
C ALA A 797 38.14 -24.35 25.80
N ALA A 798 38.87 -25.14 26.60
CA ALA A 798 39.60 -26.30 26.10
C ALA A 798 38.65 -27.45 25.72
N HIS A 799 37.53 -27.63 26.42
CA HIS A 799 36.41 -28.50 26.03
C HIS A 799 35.97 -28.28 24.55
N TYR A 800 35.99 -27.01 24.11
CA TYR A 800 35.62 -26.57 22.77
C TYR A 800 36.80 -26.10 21.88
N GLU A 801 38.05 -26.30 22.33
CA GLU A 801 39.32 -26.04 21.60
C GLU A 801 39.69 -24.54 21.29
N GLY A 802 39.61 -23.62 22.27
CA GLY A 802 39.87 -22.17 22.08
C GLY A 802 41.02 -21.49 22.87
N SER A 803 41.46 -20.28 22.44
CA SER A 803 42.35 -19.34 23.17
C SER A 803 41.91 -17.84 23.00
N THR A 804 42.34 -16.90 23.88
CA THR A 804 41.47 -15.85 24.49
C THR A 804 41.73 -14.34 24.21
N TRP A 805 40.65 -13.52 24.37
CA TRP A 805 40.55 -12.05 24.67
C TRP A 805 40.35 -11.03 23.50
N LEU A 806 39.74 -9.86 23.78
CA LEU A 806 38.81 -9.10 22.90
C LEU A 806 39.04 -7.57 22.75
N HIS A 807 38.57 -6.98 21.63
CA HIS A 807 38.16 -5.56 21.48
C HIS A 807 37.01 -5.39 20.43
N GLU A 808 36.59 -4.15 20.10
CA GLU A 808 35.27 -3.81 19.50
C GLU A 808 35.19 -3.79 17.95
N ASP A 809 34.01 -4.03 17.34
CA ASP A 809 33.78 -4.31 15.90
C ASP A 809 32.91 -3.25 15.18
N HIS A 810 33.28 -2.85 13.95
CA HIS A 810 32.41 -2.36 12.84
C HIS A 810 33.18 -2.54 11.50
N GLY A 811 32.51 -2.58 10.32
CA GLY A 811 33.20 -2.40 9.01
C GLY A 811 32.87 -3.34 7.82
N THR A 812 31.68 -3.96 7.76
CA THR A 812 31.24 -4.85 6.65
C THR A 812 29.89 -4.44 6.06
N SER A 813 29.63 -4.74 4.78
CA SER A 813 28.31 -4.59 4.12
C SER A 813 27.96 -5.79 3.22
N HIS A 814 26.69 -5.90 2.83
CA HIS A 814 26.18 -7.08 2.14
C HIS A 814 24.96 -6.77 1.27
N LEU A 815 24.78 -7.52 0.18
CA LEU A 815 23.68 -7.37 -0.77
C LEU A 815 23.15 -8.74 -1.21
N VAL A 816 21.86 -8.82 -1.52
CA VAL A 816 21.18 -10.02 -2.01
C VAL A 816 20.26 -9.68 -3.18
N VAL A 817 20.33 -10.45 -4.28
CA VAL A 817 19.58 -10.19 -5.52
C VAL A 817 18.98 -11.48 -6.07
N LEU A 818 17.70 -11.46 -6.39
CA LEU A 818 17.00 -12.52 -7.12
C LEU A 818 16.47 -11.95 -8.44
N SER A 819 16.83 -12.55 -9.56
CA SER A 819 16.33 -12.18 -10.89
C SER A 819 15.06 -12.95 -11.28
N SER A 820 14.35 -12.44 -12.30
CA SER A 820 13.15 -13.08 -12.87
C SER A 820 13.42 -14.45 -13.51
N THR A 821 14.63 -14.68 -14.04
CA THR A 821 15.09 -15.99 -14.54
C THR A 821 15.33 -17.00 -13.42
N GLY A 822 15.34 -16.57 -12.16
CA GLY A 822 15.64 -17.39 -10.99
C GLY A 822 17.14 -17.48 -10.67
N ASP A 823 18.00 -16.82 -11.44
CA ASP A 823 19.40 -16.63 -11.10
C ASP A 823 19.49 -15.73 -9.86
N ALA A 824 20.39 -16.05 -8.94
CA ALA A 824 20.48 -15.40 -7.64
C ALA A 824 21.92 -15.06 -7.27
N VAL A 825 22.13 -13.96 -6.57
CA VAL A 825 23.42 -13.60 -6.00
C VAL A 825 23.27 -13.22 -4.54
N SER A 826 24.15 -13.79 -3.71
CA SER A 826 24.41 -13.34 -2.35
C SER A 826 25.84 -12.79 -2.29
N LEU A 827 26.01 -11.59 -1.74
CA LEU A 827 27.29 -10.89 -1.70
C LEU A 827 27.58 -10.33 -0.30
N THR A 828 28.86 -10.34 0.08
CA THR A 828 29.36 -9.62 1.25
C THR A 828 30.70 -9.00 0.88
N SER A 829 30.89 -7.72 1.25
CA SER A 829 32.11 -6.94 1.03
C SER A 829 32.52 -6.23 2.33
N THR A 830 33.81 -6.08 2.58
CA THR A 830 34.33 -5.38 3.75
C THR A 830 35.70 -4.76 3.49
N ILE A 831 35.93 -3.60 4.11
CA ILE A 831 37.25 -2.94 4.21
C ILE A 831 37.95 -3.23 5.55
N ASN A 832 37.53 -4.30 6.22
CA ASN A 832 37.82 -4.69 7.60
C ASN A 832 37.13 -3.83 8.66
N THR A 833 37.80 -2.78 9.15
CA THR A 833 37.31 -1.93 10.26
C THR A 833 36.62 -0.65 9.72
N PRO A 834 36.02 0.25 10.54
CA PRO A 834 35.32 1.40 9.97
C PRO A 834 36.31 2.40 9.36
N PHE A 835 36.09 2.75 8.09
CA PHE A 835 37.05 3.45 7.20
C PHE A 835 38.36 2.66 6.93
N GLY A 836 38.39 1.37 7.24
CA GLY A 836 39.51 0.49 6.97
C GLY A 836 40.79 0.97 7.65
N SER A 837 41.82 1.30 6.87
CA SER A 837 43.08 1.85 7.37
C SER A 837 43.08 3.38 7.57
N CYS A 838 41.94 4.05 7.32
CA CYS A 838 41.71 5.51 7.34
C CYS A 838 42.37 6.32 6.21
N LEU A 839 42.87 5.68 5.16
CA LEU A 839 43.76 6.34 4.19
C LEU A 839 43.02 6.82 2.93
N VAL A 840 43.41 7.98 2.36
CA VAL A 840 42.61 8.71 1.33
C VAL A 840 43.37 9.36 0.13
N GLY A 841 44.28 8.63 -0.50
CA GLY A 841 44.97 8.80 -1.83
C GLY A 841 44.49 9.71 -2.97
N GLU A 842 44.74 11.00 -2.85
CA GLU A 842 45.12 11.96 -3.91
C GLU A 842 44.53 11.78 -5.33
N LYS A 843 44.93 10.74 -6.08
CA LYS A 843 44.70 10.59 -7.53
C LYS A 843 43.50 9.73 -7.92
N THR A 844 43.01 8.82 -7.08
CA THR A 844 42.19 7.67 -7.55
C THR A 844 40.72 7.66 -7.11
N GLY A 845 40.36 7.33 -5.87
CA GLY A 845 38.95 7.38 -5.38
C GLY A 845 38.54 6.35 -4.30
N ILE A 846 39.41 5.41 -3.97
CA ILE A 846 39.12 4.07 -3.44
C ILE A 846 39.65 3.90 -1.98
N LEU A 847 38.94 4.41 -0.96
CA LEU A 847 39.28 4.37 0.49
C LEU A 847 39.81 3.01 1.00
N PHE A 848 41.06 2.94 1.50
CA PHE A 848 41.76 1.67 1.76
C PHE A 848 41.23 0.84 2.94
N ASN A 849 41.23 -0.49 2.78
CA ASN A 849 40.99 -1.47 3.84
C ASN A 849 42.14 -1.57 4.86
N ASN A 850 41.89 -2.22 6.00
CA ASN A 850 42.93 -2.73 6.90
C ASN A 850 42.86 -4.27 7.08
N ASN A 851 42.68 -5.02 5.99
CA ASN A 851 42.53 -6.48 6.03
C ASN A 851 43.84 -7.27 6.28
N MET A 852 44.97 -6.62 6.61
CA MET A 852 46.13 -7.38 7.14
C MET A 852 45.93 -7.82 8.59
N ASP A 853 45.07 -7.14 9.34
CA ASP A 853 44.70 -7.53 10.71
C ASP A 853 43.91 -8.84 10.77
N ASP A 854 43.21 -9.23 9.69
CA ASP A 854 42.59 -10.57 9.62
C ASP A 854 43.63 -11.72 9.59
N PHE A 855 44.93 -11.45 9.45
CA PHE A 855 45.98 -12.47 9.57
C PHE A 855 46.40 -12.71 11.02
N SER A 856 46.82 -13.94 11.28
CA SER A 856 47.37 -14.37 12.56
C SER A 856 48.79 -13.83 12.76
N ILE A 857 48.92 -12.78 13.57
CA ILE A 857 50.20 -12.14 13.94
C ILE A 857 50.68 -12.70 15.30
N PRO A 858 51.82 -13.44 15.37
CA PRO A 858 52.28 -14.07 16.60
C PRO A 858 52.34 -13.11 17.79
N THR A 859 51.81 -13.55 18.95
CA THR A 859 51.68 -12.79 20.21
C THR A 859 50.81 -11.53 20.19
N VAL A 860 50.22 -11.17 19.05
CA VAL A 860 49.26 -10.06 18.93
C VAL A 860 47.82 -10.61 18.92
N VAL A 861 46.89 -9.84 19.48
CA VAL A 861 45.44 -10.05 19.35
C VAL A 861 44.94 -9.07 18.28
N ASN A 862 44.17 -9.55 17.32
CA ASN A 862 43.65 -8.73 16.24
C ASN A 862 42.41 -7.91 16.68
N TYR A 863 41.94 -6.99 15.83
CA TYR A 863 40.85 -6.05 16.13
C TYR A 863 39.59 -6.73 16.73
N PHE A 864 39.24 -7.92 16.24
CA PHE A 864 38.05 -8.69 16.67
C PHE A 864 38.28 -9.63 17.87
N GLY A 865 39.45 -9.57 18.51
CA GLY A 865 39.79 -10.48 19.60
C GLY A 865 40.24 -11.87 19.19
N LEU A 866 40.79 -12.03 17.98
CA LEU A 866 41.36 -13.32 17.57
C LEU A 866 42.85 -13.35 17.92
N PRO A 867 43.33 -14.31 18.75
CA PRO A 867 44.75 -14.41 19.07
C PRO A 867 45.54 -14.92 17.87
N GLY A 868 46.64 -14.27 17.55
CA GLY A 868 47.48 -14.57 16.38
C GLY A 868 48.36 -15.82 16.50
N ASN A 869 47.89 -16.89 17.15
CA ASN A 869 48.58 -18.19 17.26
C ASN A 869 48.26 -19.19 16.13
N SER A 870 47.32 -18.87 15.23
CA SER A 870 46.93 -19.71 14.08
C SER A 870 48.01 -19.73 12.99
N LYS A 871 48.88 -20.74 13.03
CA LYS A 871 49.89 -21.01 11.99
C LYS A 871 49.27 -21.08 10.59
N GLN A 872 48.06 -21.63 10.48
CA GLN A 872 47.28 -21.75 9.25
C GLN A 872 46.89 -20.38 8.68
N ASN A 873 46.59 -19.39 9.53
CA ASN A 873 46.25 -18.03 9.13
C ASN A 873 47.43 -17.03 9.24
N SER A 874 48.68 -17.52 9.36
CA SER A 874 49.89 -16.66 9.39
C SER A 874 50.08 -15.81 8.12
N ILE A 875 50.68 -14.63 8.25
CA ILE A 875 51.05 -13.75 7.12
C ILE A 875 52.04 -14.45 6.18
N GLN A 876 51.73 -14.49 4.88
CA GLN A 876 52.60 -15.02 3.82
C GLN A 876 52.34 -14.26 2.50
N PRO A 877 53.36 -13.98 1.65
CA PRO A 877 53.20 -13.31 0.36
C PRO A 877 52.05 -13.84 -0.51
N GLY A 878 51.11 -12.97 -0.88
CA GLY A 878 49.99 -13.30 -1.76
C GLY A 878 48.99 -14.34 -1.22
N LYS A 879 49.09 -14.74 0.05
CA LYS A 879 48.09 -15.57 0.75
C LYS A 879 46.86 -14.74 1.09
N ARG A 880 45.70 -15.34 1.33
CA ARG A 880 44.49 -14.67 1.82
C ARG A 880 44.31 -14.86 3.32
N PRO A 881 43.79 -13.86 4.06
CA PRO A 881 43.45 -14.05 5.45
C PRO A 881 42.14 -14.85 5.58
N LEU A 882 41.87 -15.32 6.81
CA LEU A 882 40.57 -15.86 7.19
C LEU A 882 39.48 -14.78 7.06
N SER A 883 38.22 -15.18 6.91
CA SER A 883 37.09 -14.24 6.89
C SER A 883 35.81 -14.91 7.35
N SER A 884 34.99 -14.17 8.09
CA SER A 884 33.66 -14.60 8.55
C SER A 884 32.55 -14.35 7.54
N MET A 885 32.84 -13.74 6.39
CA MET A 885 31.86 -13.48 5.33
C MET A 885 31.33 -14.79 4.72
N ALA A 886 30.03 -15.05 4.89
CA ALA A 886 29.37 -16.29 4.46
C ALA A 886 28.08 -16.04 3.63
N PRO A 887 28.14 -15.29 2.52
CA PRO A 887 26.97 -15.07 1.64
C PRO A 887 26.43 -16.40 1.13
N SER A 888 25.17 -16.69 1.45
CA SER A 888 24.58 -18.02 1.31
C SER A 888 23.36 -18.00 0.39
N ILE A 889 23.18 -19.09 -0.35
CA ILE A 889 21.99 -19.38 -1.15
C ILE A 889 21.50 -20.78 -0.79
N LEU A 890 20.22 -20.89 -0.46
CA LEU A 890 19.51 -22.15 -0.25
C LEU A 890 18.66 -22.46 -1.48
N VAL A 891 18.80 -23.68 -2.00
CA VAL A 891 17.98 -24.24 -3.08
C VAL A 891 17.25 -25.48 -2.60
N ASP A 892 16.09 -25.78 -3.20
CA ASP A 892 15.38 -27.05 -3.00
C ASP A 892 15.94 -28.18 -3.90
N SER A 893 15.37 -29.39 -3.77
CA SER A 893 15.71 -30.59 -4.56
C SER A 893 15.68 -30.35 -6.08
N ASP A 894 14.80 -29.45 -6.52
CA ASP A 894 14.52 -29.21 -7.92
C ASP A 894 15.41 -28.09 -8.48
N GLY A 895 16.23 -27.47 -7.63
CA GLY A 895 17.10 -26.35 -7.95
C GLY A 895 16.34 -25.04 -8.09
N ASN A 896 15.29 -24.80 -7.29
CA ASN A 896 14.71 -23.48 -7.12
C ASN A 896 15.33 -22.81 -5.90
N VAL A 897 15.73 -21.54 -6.04
CA VAL A 897 16.15 -20.71 -4.91
C VAL A 897 14.97 -20.59 -3.94
N LYS A 898 15.17 -21.05 -2.70
CA LYS A 898 14.25 -20.85 -1.56
C LYS A 898 14.66 -19.66 -0.72
N MET A 899 15.96 -19.44 -0.53
CA MET A 899 16.47 -18.31 0.23
C MET A 899 17.81 -17.80 -0.30
N ILE A 900 18.01 -16.50 -0.25
CA ILE A 900 19.28 -15.80 -0.45
C ILE A 900 19.50 -15.01 0.85
N ILE A 901 20.66 -15.11 1.47
CA ILE A 901 20.94 -14.43 2.75
C ILE A 901 22.41 -14.03 2.84
N ALA A 902 22.66 -12.81 3.33
CA ALA A 902 23.98 -12.31 3.68
C ALA A 902 23.90 -11.43 4.93
N ALA A 903 25.04 -11.16 5.57
CA ALA A 903 25.09 -10.38 6.81
C ALA A 903 26.43 -9.64 6.98
N SER A 904 26.44 -8.68 7.90
CA SER A 904 27.60 -7.85 8.28
C SER A 904 27.73 -7.70 9.80
N GLY A 905 28.96 -7.55 10.30
CA GLY A 905 29.32 -7.44 11.73
C GLY A 905 30.39 -8.45 12.10
N GLY A 906 31.64 -8.18 11.74
CA GLY A 906 32.83 -9.03 11.92
C GLY A 906 32.61 -10.55 12.02
N THR A 907 33.06 -11.12 13.11
CA THR A 907 32.87 -12.53 13.51
C THR A 907 31.41 -12.92 13.74
N ARG A 908 30.55 -11.94 14.05
CA ARG A 908 29.12 -12.10 14.38
C ARG A 908 28.26 -12.49 13.17
N ILE A 909 28.78 -12.32 11.94
CA ILE A 909 28.13 -12.72 10.67
C ILE A 909 27.64 -14.18 10.73
N ILE A 910 28.50 -15.10 11.18
CA ILE A 910 28.22 -16.54 11.16
C ILE A 910 27.04 -16.88 12.09
N SER A 911 27.05 -16.38 13.33
CA SER A 911 25.95 -16.57 14.27
C SER A 911 24.65 -15.94 13.77
N SER A 912 24.73 -14.75 13.18
CA SER A 912 23.56 -14.01 12.73
C SER A 912 22.86 -14.68 11.54
N LEU A 913 23.64 -15.22 10.59
CA LEU A 913 23.14 -16.06 9.51
C LEU A 913 22.55 -17.36 10.04
N ALA A 914 23.23 -18.03 10.98
CA ALA A 914 22.75 -19.28 11.58
C ALA A 914 21.42 -19.09 12.34
N CYS A 915 21.30 -18.03 13.14
CA CYS A 915 20.05 -17.68 13.83
C CYS A 915 18.92 -17.35 12.86
N ALA A 916 19.16 -16.54 11.82
CA ALA A 916 18.14 -16.19 10.84
C ALA A 916 17.69 -17.42 10.03
N LEU A 917 18.63 -18.25 9.57
CA LEU A 917 18.34 -19.51 8.87
C LEU A 917 17.57 -20.48 9.77
N ALA A 918 17.99 -20.67 11.03
CA ALA A 918 17.29 -21.56 11.96
C ALA A 918 15.85 -21.09 12.22
N ARG A 919 15.64 -19.78 12.38
CA ARG A 919 14.32 -19.18 12.57
C ARG A 919 13.39 -19.44 11.38
N VAL A 920 13.86 -19.23 10.15
CA VAL A 920 13.06 -19.48 8.94
C VAL A 920 12.82 -20.97 8.69
N LEU A 921 13.85 -21.81 8.81
CA LEU A 921 13.81 -23.20 8.36
C LEU A 921 13.28 -24.19 9.40
N TRP A 922 13.44 -23.90 10.71
CA TRP A 922 13.13 -24.84 11.80
C TRP A 922 12.20 -24.26 12.87
N MET A 923 12.07 -22.93 12.97
CA MET A 923 11.14 -22.27 13.91
C MET A 923 9.92 -21.64 13.23
N ASN A 924 9.76 -21.83 11.92
CA ASN A 924 8.64 -21.33 11.09
C ASN A 924 8.41 -19.80 11.20
N ASN A 925 9.47 -19.02 11.44
CA ASN A 925 9.40 -17.56 11.39
C ASN A 925 9.43 -17.06 9.94
N THR A 926 8.73 -15.96 9.65
CA THR A 926 8.95 -15.19 8.43
C THR A 926 10.36 -14.60 8.41
N ILE A 927 10.88 -14.24 7.22
CA ILE A 927 12.20 -13.58 7.12
C ILE A 927 12.27 -12.27 7.91
N LYS A 928 11.14 -11.58 8.09
CA LYS A 928 11.11 -10.33 8.87
C LYS A 928 11.31 -10.61 10.34
N GLU A 929 10.52 -11.51 10.92
CA GLU A 929 10.72 -11.95 12.31
C GLU A 929 12.13 -12.53 12.52
N ALA A 930 12.63 -13.34 11.57
CA ALA A 930 13.95 -13.96 11.65
C ALA A 930 15.12 -12.96 11.60
N ILE A 931 14.96 -11.82 10.92
CA ILE A 931 15.97 -10.75 10.84
C ILE A 931 15.82 -9.78 12.02
N ASP A 932 14.60 -9.34 12.32
CA ASP A 932 14.29 -8.29 13.29
C ASP A 932 14.42 -8.77 14.75
N THR A 933 14.31 -10.08 15.03
CA THR A 933 14.42 -10.62 16.40
C THR A 933 15.84 -10.43 16.95
N PRO A 934 15.99 -10.01 18.24
CA PRO A 934 17.27 -9.95 18.92
C PRO A 934 18.10 -11.23 18.82
N ARG A 935 19.38 -11.06 18.49
CA ARG A 935 20.34 -12.14 18.26
C ARG A 935 21.18 -12.47 19.48
N LEU A 936 21.72 -13.69 19.45
CA LEU A 936 22.74 -14.19 20.37
C LEU A 936 24.01 -14.46 19.56
N HIS A 937 25.17 -14.17 20.14
CA HIS A 937 26.46 -14.43 19.53
C HIS A 937 27.45 -15.02 20.54
N HIS A 938 28.20 -16.03 20.10
CA HIS A 938 29.31 -16.64 20.83
C HIS A 938 30.38 -17.04 19.80
N GLN A 939 31.59 -16.49 19.92
CA GLN A 939 32.73 -16.78 19.02
C GLN A 939 33.76 -17.73 19.65
N LEU A 940 33.27 -18.63 20.50
CA LEU A 940 34.02 -19.41 21.49
C LEU A 940 34.69 -18.54 22.57
N LEU A 941 35.46 -17.50 22.22
CA LEU A 941 36.17 -16.70 23.23
C LEU A 941 35.99 -15.17 23.14
N PRO A 942 35.74 -14.49 24.28
CA PRO A 942 35.57 -15.03 25.65
C PRO A 942 34.36 -15.98 25.78
N MET A 943 34.36 -16.81 26.84
CA MET A 943 33.31 -17.80 27.14
C MET A 943 32.02 -17.10 27.61
N MET A 944 31.39 -16.34 26.72
CA MET A 944 30.35 -15.38 27.02
C MET A 944 29.38 -15.24 25.85
N ILE A 945 28.08 -15.40 26.10
CA ILE A 945 27.04 -15.07 25.11
C ILE A 945 26.80 -13.56 25.16
N ASN A 946 27.09 -12.90 24.04
CA ASN A 946 26.67 -11.52 23.80
C ASN A 946 25.24 -11.53 23.23
N TYR A 947 24.35 -10.68 23.74
CA TYR A 947 22.95 -10.61 23.30
C TYR A 947 22.47 -9.20 22.94
N GLU A 948 21.58 -9.11 21.96
CA GLU A 948 20.99 -7.85 21.50
C GLU A 948 19.92 -7.30 22.46
N PHE A 949 19.80 -5.97 22.47
CA PHE A 949 18.76 -5.25 23.21
C PHE A 949 17.36 -5.78 22.80
N GLY A 950 16.48 -5.95 23.78
CA GLY A 950 15.17 -6.59 23.59
C GLY A 950 15.15 -8.11 23.76
N THR A 951 16.30 -8.77 23.98
CA THR A 951 16.32 -10.17 24.43
C THR A 951 15.59 -10.28 25.78
N SER A 952 14.65 -11.21 25.91
CA SER A 952 13.77 -11.29 27.08
C SER A 952 14.49 -11.81 28.33
N ASN A 953 14.14 -11.24 29.50
CA ASN A 953 14.70 -11.65 30.80
C ASN A 953 14.55 -13.15 31.10
N SER A 954 13.49 -13.79 30.60
CA SER A 954 13.29 -15.24 30.73
C SER A 954 14.33 -16.05 29.95
N VAL A 955 14.69 -15.62 28.74
CA VAL A 955 15.78 -16.24 27.95
C VAL A 955 17.13 -15.97 28.61
N ILE A 956 17.39 -14.73 29.06
CA ILE A 956 18.63 -14.36 29.76
C ILE A 956 18.82 -15.21 31.03
N GLN A 957 17.76 -15.41 31.82
CA GLN A 957 17.83 -16.24 33.02
C GLN A 957 17.91 -17.74 32.69
N GLY A 958 17.24 -18.20 31.63
CA GLY A 958 17.38 -19.58 31.12
C GLY A 958 18.83 -19.91 30.75
N LEU A 959 19.50 -19.02 30.01
CA LEU A 959 20.91 -19.16 29.66
C LEU A 959 21.82 -19.20 30.90
N LYS A 960 21.58 -18.32 31.89
CA LYS A 960 22.31 -18.36 33.17
C LYS A 960 22.09 -19.66 33.94
N ASN A 961 20.85 -20.19 33.95
CA ASN A 961 20.52 -21.45 34.62
C ASN A 961 21.20 -22.67 33.96
N LEU A 962 21.43 -22.62 32.63
CA LEU A 962 22.22 -23.61 31.88
C LEU A 962 23.75 -23.43 32.07
N GLY A 963 24.18 -22.44 32.86
CA GLY A 963 25.57 -22.17 33.22
C GLY A 963 26.29 -21.12 32.36
N HIS A 964 25.63 -20.52 31.35
CA HIS A 964 26.27 -19.54 30.47
C HIS A 964 26.58 -18.23 31.20
N GLN A 965 27.80 -17.72 31.01
CA GLN A 965 28.06 -16.30 31.20
C GLN A 965 27.39 -15.53 30.06
N VAL A 966 26.70 -14.44 30.38
CA VAL A 966 25.95 -13.64 29.41
C VAL A 966 26.23 -12.16 29.65
N SER A 967 26.52 -11.41 28.60
CA SER A 967 26.59 -9.94 28.65
C SER A 967 25.60 -9.34 27.69
N GLN A 968 24.90 -8.31 28.14
CA GLN A 968 24.30 -7.36 27.22
C GLN A 968 25.45 -6.53 26.63
N ASP A 969 25.40 -6.31 25.33
CA ASP A 969 26.31 -5.40 24.63
C ASP A 969 25.67 -3.98 24.63
N ASN A 970 26.42 -2.92 24.32
CA ASN A 970 26.10 -1.54 24.73
C ASN A 970 25.29 -0.70 23.73
N TYR A 971 24.84 -1.26 22.60
CA TYR A 971 24.12 -0.54 21.54
C TYR A 971 22.74 -1.17 21.21
N GLN A 972 22.08 -0.73 20.13
CA GLN A 972 20.78 -1.28 19.70
C GLN A 972 20.88 -2.47 18.72
N ALA A 973 22.04 -2.67 18.09
CA ALA A 973 22.31 -3.75 17.13
C ALA A 973 23.82 -3.92 16.90
N TYR A 974 24.28 -5.14 16.58
CA TYR A 974 25.70 -5.43 16.29
C TYR A 974 25.92 -6.24 15.03
N SER A 975 24.84 -6.73 14.43
CA SER A 975 24.87 -7.36 13.13
C SER A 975 23.66 -6.92 12.35
N PHE A 976 23.77 -7.00 11.03
CA PHE A 976 22.71 -6.64 10.11
C PHE A 976 22.62 -7.76 9.07
N VAL A 977 21.40 -8.19 8.76
CA VAL A 977 21.10 -9.31 7.88
C VAL A 977 20.09 -8.86 6.85
N ALA A 978 20.33 -9.19 5.58
CA ALA A 978 19.37 -9.02 4.49
C ALA A 978 19.11 -10.39 3.84
N ALA A 979 17.83 -10.64 3.56
CA ALA A 979 17.40 -11.88 2.94
C ALA A 979 16.31 -11.66 1.89
N ILE A 980 16.35 -12.51 0.86
CA ILE A 980 15.23 -12.78 -0.02
C ILE A 980 14.79 -14.22 0.23
N PHE A 981 13.51 -14.47 0.45
CA PHE A 981 12.92 -15.79 0.57
C PHE A 981 11.80 -15.96 -0.44
N LYS A 982 11.76 -17.13 -1.09
CA LYS A 982 10.81 -17.46 -2.15
C LYS A 982 9.99 -18.68 -1.73
N SER A 983 8.70 -18.44 -1.46
CA SER A 983 7.69 -19.50 -1.41
C SER A 983 7.29 -19.92 -2.82
N THR A 984 6.29 -20.81 -2.95
CA THR A 984 5.72 -21.19 -4.25
C THR A 984 5.20 -19.97 -5.01
N ASP A 985 4.45 -19.10 -4.33
CA ASP A 985 3.65 -18.04 -4.95
C ASP A 985 4.20 -16.62 -4.74
N PHE A 986 5.09 -16.43 -3.75
CA PHE A 986 5.54 -15.10 -3.33
C PHE A 986 7.07 -15.03 -3.15
N ILE A 987 7.63 -13.88 -3.55
CA ILE A 987 8.98 -13.45 -3.17
C ILE A 987 8.84 -12.42 -2.06
N TYR A 988 9.54 -12.66 -0.96
CA TYR A 988 9.65 -11.76 0.18
C TYR A 988 11.10 -11.26 0.24
N ALA A 989 11.30 -9.98 0.50
CA ALA A 989 12.61 -9.43 0.83
C ALA A 989 12.51 -8.61 2.13
N ASN A 990 13.55 -8.66 2.96
CA ASN A 990 13.67 -7.83 4.17
C ASN A 990 15.17 -7.59 4.43
N SER A 991 15.50 -6.37 4.85
CA SER A 991 16.83 -5.93 5.25
C SER A 991 16.75 -5.35 6.66
N ASP A 992 17.87 -5.30 7.38
CA ASP A 992 17.83 -4.96 8.80
C ASP A 992 17.54 -3.47 9.03
N PHE A 993 16.36 -3.19 9.58
CA PHE A 993 15.89 -1.84 9.88
C PHE A 993 16.84 -1.07 10.82
N ARG A 994 17.67 -1.78 11.61
CA ARG A 994 18.62 -1.18 12.56
C ARG A 994 19.85 -0.56 11.87
N ARG A 995 20.00 -0.78 10.55
CA ARG A 995 21.00 -0.11 9.69
C ARG A 995 20.40 0.89 8.69
N ASN A 996 19.10 1.21 8.78
CA ASN A 996 18.30 1.73 7.66
C ASN A 996 18.38 0.81 6.40
N GLY A 997 18.56 -0.50 6.55
CA GLY A 997 18.66 -1.41 5.42
C GLY A 997 17.35 -1.50 4.64
N ASP A 998 17.40 -1.30 3.32
CA ASP A 998 16.24 -1.35 2.42
C ASP A 998 16.15 -2.68 1.62
N ALA A 999 14.96 -2.98 1.07
CA ALA A 999 14.68 -4.19 0.30
C ALA A 999 13.53 -4.00 -0.70
N CYS A 1000 13.84 -3.73 -1.98
CA CYS A 1000 12.86 -3.66 -3.06
C CYS A 1000 12.51 -5.04 -3.65
N VAL A 1001 11.28 -5.23 -4.15
CA VAL A 1001 10.85 -6.43 -4.91
C VAL A 1001 10.13 -6.00 -6.18
N THR A 1002 10.56 -6.50 -7.34
CA THR A 1002 9.78 -6.44 -8.57
C THR A 1002 8.94 -7.69 -8.74
N TYR A 1003 7.62 -7.55 -8.65
CA TYR A 1003 6.73 -8.51 -9.31
C TYR A 1003 6.91 -8.39 -10.83
N PRO A 1004 6.80 -9.50 -11.59
CA PRO A 1004 6.70 -9.40 -13.04
C PRO A 1004 5.49 -8.54 -13.42
N LEU A 1005 5.66 -7.71 -14.46
CA LEU A 1005 4.64 -6.82 -15.01
C LEU A 1005 3.46 -7.57 -15.66
#